data_AF-W8YHN5-F1
#
_entry.id   AF-W8YHN5-F1
#
_cell.length_a   1.000
_cell.length_b   1.000
_cell.length_c   1.000
_cell.angle_alpha   90.00
_cell.angle_beta   90.00
_cell.angle_gamma   90.00
#
_symmetry.space_group_name_H-M   'P 1'
#
loop_
_entity.id
_entity.type
_entity.pdbx_description
1 polymer ?
#
loop_
_entity_poly.entity_id
_entity_poly.type
_entity_poly.pdbx_seq_one_letter_code
_entity_poly.pdbx_strand_id
1 'polypeptide(L)'
;MPAQFQQRGAVSTGGKTISRVQVVESIRKNLGATIDTGRMGVSRQKVLGLYKVKPEVIRTGYAEDLDTIAHEVGHHLDKKFELKQNRALEQELLDMMDQVGVHDYRQYPRSEWFDEGIAEFFRVYLADPQQAKQLAPRFGDFLNSTLPAKMQRGLVRVQKDMQTWLQQGDYEQAKGLIEMNGGQKQRRWNWSKFYTQAFDDLNPLRLAELALTGKIGQGAKSLYKLARISRGVPERAKMAVTRGIFDSQGNKLSEGMAKIVRPLEEIGMSEHDFATYLAVRHAIDLRRLGKETPFTPAQMSEVMSRWDSNPVVKQAHQQIMQYNDALLSILQDAGVVSKQGVQEMKRLYPNYVPFMRYFDDDGVAGFKNGGYGASKAFANITTPIRKMTEEGSQRSIINPFESMIKNTFLVMNSAAKNKVGQRLAALADVDGAGAWVERVPGQKSGKEHIIDVYENGKKIAYKVRNPDLYNAMLSLDDESTNSLLRFLGGAAGMLRAGATLTPEFIIRNAFRDVVSAIVNSTKYGFNPIDFFKGLGHVVGKTDIYEKFVNSGGAMGTMMSLDRDASREAMQAVFRQSWRDKAATTVTSPAELAKLLSGYKALKGTVGLLRAGAEISELSTKVGVFNKALRKTGDIEEAAYTAKDLMDFNRAGSAIRSANRSIAFLNASLQGTDKMVRAFKENPASFLVRAFATLVLPAAGLYYWNRTQLSDEERATFENIPQNQKDNFFIIGIPRTGEFVRIPKPFEAGMLFATSTERFLGWLEENDPEAYDLRQ
;
A
#
# COMPACT_ATOMS: atom_id res chain seq x y z
N MET A 1 -70.71 -2.87 8.86
CA MET A 1 -71.42 -3.47 7.70
C MET A 1 -70.92 -2.80 6.43
N PRO A 2 -70.67 -3.55 5.35
CA PRO A 2 -69.61 -3.21 4.39
C PRO A 2 -70.15 -2.56 3.11
N ALA A 3 -69.48 -1.52 2.61
CA ALA A 3 -69.64 -1.01 1.26
C ALA A 3 -68.43 -1.44 0.40
N GLN A 4 -68.67 -2.54 -0.31
CA GLN A 4 -68.15 -2.91 -1.64
C GLN A 4 -66.70 -2.53 -2.00
N PHE A 5 -65.85 -3.56 -1.88
CA PHE A 5 -64.64 -3.74 -2.70
C PHE A 5 -64.99 -3.70 -4.18
N GLN A 6 -64.56 -2.65 -4.88
CA GLN A 6 -64.47 -2.67 -6.34
C GLN A 6 -63.09 -3.21 -6.71
N GLN A 7 -63.07 -4.47 -7.11
CA GLN A 7 -61.90 -5.14 -7.68
C GLN A 7 -61.39 -4.36 -8.89
N ARG A 8 -60.23 -3.71 -8.76
CA ARG A 8 -59.40 -3.39 -9.92
C ARG A 8 -58.73 -4.67 -10.38
N GLY A 9 -58.94 -4.97 -11.67
CA GLY A 9 -58.64 -6.25 -12.30
C GLY A 9 -57.24 -6.77 -12.00
N ALA A 10 -57.19 -8.07 -11.69
CA ALA A 10 -55.98 -8.85 -11.67
C ALA A 10 -55.31 -8.82 -13.05
N VAL A 11 -54.17 -8.16 -13.15
CA VAL A 11 -53.25 -8.28 -14.28
C VAL A 11 -52.24 -9.38 -13.95
N SER A 12 -52.37 -10.48 -14.68
CA SER A 12 -51.43 -11.59 -14.90
C SER A 12 -50.50 -12.03 -13.75
N THR A 13 -50.87 -13.16 -13.17
CA THR A 13 -49.97 -14.13 -12.52
C THR A 13 -48.87 -14.60 -13.49
N GLY A 14 -47.61 -14.27 -13.21
CA GLY A 14 -46.45 -14.80 -13.95
C GLY A 14 -45.23 -13.87 -14.07
N GLY A 15 -45.35 -12.59 -13.70
CA GLY A 15 -44.23 -11.65 -13.71
C GLY A 15 -43.29 -11.84 -12.52
N LYS A 16 -41.97 -11.75 -12.74
CA LYS A 16 -40.99 -11.69 -11.65
C LYS A 16 -41.24 -10.43 -10.81
N THR A 17 -41.62 -10.60 -9.54
CA THR A 17 -41.66 -9.54 -8.52
C THR A 17 -40.32 -8.81 -8.48
N ILE A 18 -40.34 -7.47 -8.45
CA ILE A 18 -39.14 -6.65 -8.30
C ILE A 18 -39.05 -6.08 -6.89
N SER A 19 -37.84 -6.01 -6.32
CA SER A 19 -37.57 -5.38 -5.01
C SER A 19 -37.14 -3.93 -5.16
N ARG A 20 -37.30 -3.11 -4.10
CA ARG A 20 -36.76 -1.74 -4.09
C ARG A 20 -35.24 -1.72 -4.28
N VAL A 21 -34.53 -2.68 -3.68
CA VAL A 21 -33.08 -2.89 -3.89
C VAL A 21 -32.75 -3.06 -5.38
N GLN A 22 -33.55 -3.82 -6.12
CA GLN A 22 -33.35 -4.02 -7.56
C GLN A 22 -33.60 -2.74 -8.36
N VAL A 23 -34.60 -1.94 -7.99
CA VAL A 23 -34.83 -0.63 -8.62
C VAL A 23 -33.66 0.32 -8.34
N VAL A 24 -33.18 0.41 -7.10
CA VAL A 24 -32.01 1.23 -6.75
C VAL A 24 -30.75 0.76 -7.49
N GLU A 25 -30.53 -0.55 -7.60
CA GLU A 25 -29.40 -1.10 -8.35
C GLU A 25 -29.53 -0.81 -9.86
N SER A 26 -30.76 -0.81 -10.39
CA SER A 26 -31.05 -0.38 -11.76
C SER A 26 -30.65 1.08 -11.98
N ILE A 27 -31.02 1.97 -11.05
CA ILE A 27 -30.64 3.39 -11.07
C ILE A 27 -29.11 3.54 -11.06
N ARG A 28 -28.43 2.89 -10.10
CA ARG A 28 -26.95 2.91 -10.01
C ARG A 28 -26.29 2.48 -11.32
N LYS A 29 -26.72 1.34 -11.86
CA LYS A 29 -26.10 0.72 -13.04
C LYS A 29 -26.39 1.48 -14.33
N ASN A 30 -27.63 1.90 -14.53
CA ASN A 30 -28.08 2.42 -15.81
C ASN A 30 -27.91 3.94 -15.92
N LEU A 31 -28.01 4.67 -14.80
CA LEU A 31 -27.85 6.14 -14.78
C LEU A 31 -26.47 6.57 -14.28
N GLY A 32 -25.71 5.66 -13.67
CA GLY A 32 -24.36 5.94 -13.16
C GLY A 32 -24.36 6.73 -11.86
N ALA A 33 -25.47 6.69 -11.11
CA ALA A 33 -25.62 7.40 -9.84
C ALA A 33 -24.96 6.64 -8.69
N THR A 34 -24.26 7.37 -7.81
CA THR A 34 -23.73 6.80 -6.57
C THR A 34 -24.72 7.08 -5.43
N ILE A 35 -25.38 6.05 -4.92
CA ILE A 35 -26.47 6.20 -3.93
C ILE A 35 -26.10 5.56 -2.60
N ASP A 36 -26.26 6.33 -1.52
CA ASP A 36 -26.03 5.95 -0.13
C ASP A 36 -27.18 6.36 0.79
N THR A 37 -27.23 5.76 1.97
CA THR A 37 -28.21 6.11 3.01
C THR A 37 -27.49 6.52 4.29
N GLY A 38 -28.03 7.54 4.97
CA GLY A 38 -27.52 8.07 6.23
C GLY A 38 -26.27 8.93 6.07
N ARG A 39 -25.69 9.34 7.21
CA ARG A 39 -24.49 10.21 7.30
C ARG A 39 -24.59 11.46 6.40
N MET A 40 -25.77 12.07 6.38
CA MET A 40 -26.08 13.22 5.53
C MET A 40 -25.34 14.49 5.95
N GLY A 41 -24.95 14.60 7.23
CA GLY A 41 -24.33 15.82 7.77
C GLY A 41 -25.36 16.90 8.14
N VAL A 42 -26.61 16.71 7.74
CA VAL A 42 -27.79 17.51 8.09
C VAL A 42 -28.88 16.61 8.70
N SER A 43 -29.77 17.20 9.49
CA SER A 43 -30.87 16.46 10.13
C SER A 43 -31.89 16.00 9.08
N ARG A 44 -32.38 14.75 9.24
CA ARG A 44 -33.47 14.17 8.43
C ARG A 44 -34.78 14.96 8.50
N GLN A 45 -34.97 15.73 9.58
CA GLN A 45 -36.14 16.60 9.72
C GLN A 45 -36.10 17.81 8.78
N LYS A 46 -34.92 18.16 8.25
CA LYS A 46 -34.75 19.30 7.34
C LYS A 46 -34.77 18.86 5.88
N VAL A 47 -34.18 17.71 5.58
CA VAL A 47 -33.93 17.25 4.22
C VAL A 47 -34.01 15.72 4.17
N LEU A 48 -34.81 15.17 3.24
CA LEU A 48 -34.97 13.72 3.05
C LEU A 48 -33.89 13.11 2.14
N GLY A 49 -33.37 13.87 1.19
CA GLY A 49 -32.29 13.47 0.28
C GLY A 49 -31.37 14.64 -0.03
N LEU A 50 -30.10 14.37 -0.37
CA LEU A 50 -29.21 15.41 -0.85
C LEU A 50 -28.25 14.86 -1.91
N TYR A 51 -28.06 15.64 -2.95
CA TYR A 51 -27.04 15.43 -3.97
C TYR A 51 -25.80 16.26 -3.66
N LYS A 52 -24.70 15.58 -3.30
CA LYS A 52 -23.41 16.23 -3.13
C LYS A 52 -22.78 16.46 -4.50
N VAL A 53 -22.86 17.70 -4.99
CA VAL A 53 -22.37 18.12 -6.32
C VAL A 53 -20.94 17.66 -6.59
N LYS A 54 -19.99 18.00 -5.72
CA LYS A 54 -18.56 17.72 -5.96
C LYS A 54 -18.23 16.21 -5.99
N PRO A 55 -18.52 15.41 -4.94
CA PRO A 55 -18.25 13.97 -4.98
C PRO A 55 -19.25 13.17 -5.83
N GLU A 56 -20.34 13.79 -6.31
CA GLU A 56 -21.40 13.17 -7.11
C GLU A 56 -22.10 12.00 -6.41
N VAL A 57 -22.45 12.22 -5.14
CA VAL A 57 -23.12 11.20 -4.30
C VAL A 57 -24.51 11.67 -3.90
N ILE A 58 -25.49 10.83 -4.15
CA ILE A 58 -26.84 10.92 -3.62
C ILE A 58 -26.85 10.28 -2.23
N ARG A 59 -27.26 11.04 -1.22
CA ARG A 59 -27.50 10.51 0.14
C ARG A 59 -28.96 10.67 0.51
N THR A 60 -29.53 9.61 1.06
CA THR A 60 -30.93 9.57 1.50
C THR A 60 -31.04 9.39 3.01
N GLY A 61 -32.11 9.93 3.59
CA GLY A 61 -32.45 9.75 4.99
C GLY A 61 -32.88 8.31 5.27
N TYR A 62 -33.73 7.77 4.41
CA TYR A 62 -34.26 6.41 4.45
C TYR A 62 -33.66 5.54 3.34
N ALA A 63 -33.42 4.27 3.64
CA ALA A 63 -32.92 3.33 2.65
C ALA A 63 -34.01 3.08 1.61
N GLU A 64 -33.62 3.04 0.34
CA GLU A 64 -34.50 2.62 -0.77
C GLU A 64 -35.76 3.47 -0.93
N ASP A 65 -35.69 4.75 -0.52
CA ASP A 65 -36.71 5.75 -0.79
C ASP A 65 -36.65 6.18 -2.26
N LEU A 66 -37.47 5.52 -3.08
CA LEU A 66 -37.40 5.63 -4.54
C LEU A 66 -37.76 7.04 -5.04
N ASP A 67 -38.70 7.72 -4.39
CA ASP A 67 -39.12 9.08 -4.78
C ASP A 67 -38.00 10.08 -4.51
N THR A 68 -37.44 10.05 -3.30
CA THR A 68 -36.29 10.89 -2.95
C THR A 68 -35.10 10.56 -3.85
N ILE A 69 -34.79 9.29 -4.09
CA ILE A 69 -33.70 8.91 -4.99
C ILE A 69 -33.93 9.44 -6.41
N ALA A 70 -35.16 9.35 -6.94
CA ALA A 70 -35.49 9.81 -8.28
C ALA A 70 -35.33 11.33 -8.42
N HIS A 71 -35.74 12.09 -7.40
CA HIS A 71 -35.49 13.54 -7.32
C HIS A 71 -33.98 13.85 -7.34
N GLU A 72 -33.19 13.23 -6.46
CA GLU A 72 -31.74 13.46 -6.38
C GLU A 72 -30.97 13.00 -7.64
N VAL A 73 -31.50 12.01 -8.35
CA VAL A 73 -30.99 11.60 -9.67
C VAL A 73 -31.15 12.74 -10.68
N GLY A 74 -32.21 13.54 -10.58
CA GLY A 74 -32.38 14.70 -11.44
C GLY A 74 -31.26 15.72 -11.27
N HIS A 75 -30.87 16.06 -10.03
CA HIS A 75 -29.69 16.91 -9.79
C HIS A 75 -28.39 16.27 -10.32
N HIS A 76 -28.23 14.95 -10.20
CA HIS A 76 -27.08 14.24 -10.77
C HIS A 76 -27.03 14.35 -12.29
N LEU A 77 -28.17 14.19 -12.97
CA LEU A 77 -28.26 14.27 -14.42
C LEU A 77 -28.13 15.70 -14.93
N ASP A 78 -28.66 16.69 -14.20
CA ASP A 78 -28.42 18.11 -14.48
C ASP A 78 -26.91 18.42 -14.49
N LYS A 79 -26.19 18.06 -13.41
CA LYS A 79 -24.74 18.29 -13.34
C LYS A 79 -24.00 17.65 -14.52
N LYS A 80 -24.39 16.43 -14.89
CA LYS A 80 -23.68 15.61 -15.87
C LYS A 80 -23.92 16.03 -17.33
N PHE A 81 -25.09 16.58 -17.62
CA PHE A 81 -25.52 16.91 -18.98
C PHE A 81 -25.84 18.40 -19.15
N GLU A 82 -25.54 19.22 -18.14
CA GLU A 82 -25.70 20.68 -18.15
C GLU A 82 -27.14 21.09 -18.53
N LEU A 83 -28.14 20.38 -18.00
CA LEU A 83 -29.54 20.53 -18.44
C LEU A 83 -30.07 21.95 -18.18
N LYS A 84 -29.61 22.60 -17.12
CA LYS A 84 -29.95 23.98 -16.76
C LYS A 84 -29.39 25.08 -17.66
N GLN A 85 -28.57 24.74 -18.65
CA GLN A 85 -28.04 25.74 -19.58
C GLN A 85 -29.15 26.38 -20.43
N ASN A 86 -30.25 25.66 -20.66
CA ASN A 86 -31.40 26.17 -21.40
C ASN A 86 -32.44 26.82 -20.46
N ARG A 87 -32.14 28.03 -20.00
CA ARG A 87 -32.99 28.80 -19.06
C ARG A 87 -34.40 29.09 -19.58
N ALA A 88 -34.65 29.00 -20.88
CA ALA A 88 -35.98 29.20 -21.46
C ALA A 88 -37.00 28.12 -21.03
N LEU A 89 -36.52 26.99 -20.51
CA LEU A 89 -37.36 25.89 -20.03
C LEU A 89 -37.74 26.01 -18.55
N GLU A 90 -37.18 26.98 -17.82
CA GLU A 90 -37.41 27.12 -16.38
C GLU A 90 -38.89 27.28 -16.05
N GLN A 91 -39.60 28.19 -16.73
CA GLN A 91 -41.00 28.46 -16.44
C GLN A 91 -41.89 27.23 -16.61
N GLU A 92 -41.62 26.41 -17.64
CA GLU A 92 -42.38 25.16 -17.86
C GLU A 92 -42.24 24.18 -16.69
N LEU A 93 -41.03 24.08 -16.12
CA LEU A 93 -40.80 23.20 -14.98
C LEU A 93 -41.43 23.75 -13.69
N LEU A 94 -41.47 25.07 -13.51
CA LEU A 94 -42.16 25.68 -12.37
C LEU A 94 -43.67 25.46 -12.46
N ASP A 95 -44.25 25.64 -13.65
CA ASP A 95 -45.67 25.38 -13.88
C ASP A 95 -46.02 23.90 -13.61
N MET A 96 -45.14 22.98 -14.03
CA MET A 96 -45.27 21.55 -13.69
C MET A 96 -45.22 21.32 -12.17
N MET A 97 -44.27 21.94 -11.45
CA MET A 97 -44.18 21.78 -10.00
C MET A 97 -45.44 22.27 -9.28
N ASP A 98 -46.01 23.39 -9.71
CA ASP A 98 -47.26 23.93 -9.18
C ASP A 98 -48.45 23.00 -9.45
N GLN A 99 -48.47 22.29 -10.58
CA GLN A 99 -49.51 21.29 -10.90
C GLN A 99 -49.36 19.98 -10.12
N VAL A 100 -48.13 19.52 -9.93
CA VAL A 100 -47.83 18.27 -9.21
C VAL A 100 -48.03 18.43 -7.70
N GLY A 101 -47.77 19.62 -7.16
CA GLY A 101 -48.14 20.01 -5.79
C GLY A 101 -47.42 19.26 -4.66
N VAL A 102 -46.24 18.67 -4.94
CA VAL A 102 -45.54 17.80 -3.99
C VAL A 102 -44.57 18.58 -3.07
N HIS A 103 -43.94 19.66 -3.54
CA HIS A 103 -43.00 20.48 -2.76
C HIS A 103 -43.23 21.99 -2.96
N ASP A 104 -43.19 22.76 -1.88
CA ASP A 104 -43.21 24.23 -1.95
C ASP A 104 -41.79 24.75 -2.27
N TYR A 105 -41.48 24.83 -3.56
CA TYR A 105 -40.17 25.30 -4.02
C TYR A 105 -39.90 26.77 -3.70
N ARG A 106 -40.93 27.54 -3.33
CA ARG A 106 -40.82 28.97 -3.00
C ARG A 106 -40.08 29.21 -1.68
N GLN A 107 -39.87 28.16 -0.88
CA GLN A 107 -39.02 28.21 0.31
C GLN A 107 -37.52 28.30 -0.03
N TYR A 108 -37.12 27.94 -1.26
CA TYR A 108 -35.74 28.00 -1.73
C TYR A 108 -35.42 29.34 -2.40
N PRO A 109 -34.13 29.76 -2.41
CA PRO A 109 -33.69 30.92 -3.19
C PRO A 109 -34.10 30.80 -4.67
N ARG A 110 -34.49 31.92 -5.30
CA ARG A 110 -34.91 31.96 -6.72
C ARG A 110 -33.90 31.35 -7.69
N SER A 111 -32.62 31.37 -7.33
CA SER A 111 -31.52 30.75 -8.10
C SER A 111 -31.61 29.23 -8.19
N GLU A 112 -32.23 28.57 -7.22
CA GLU A 112 -32.34 27.11 -7.10
C GLU A 112 -33.61 26.55 -7.75
N TRP A 113 -34.59 27.40 -8.07
CA TRP A 113 -35.89 26.98 -8.60
C TRP A 113 -35.78 26.13 -9.87
N PHE A 114 -34.84 26.46 -10.77
CA PHE A 114 -34.64 25.64 -11.97
C PHE A 114 -34.03 24.27 -11.65
N ASP A 115 -33.08 24.23 -10.72
CA ASP A 115 -32.43 22.98 -10.29
C ASP A 115 -33.49 22.04 -9.67
N GLU A 116 -34.37 22.58 -8.82
CA GLU A 116 -35.52 21.88 -8.21
C GLU A 116 -36.55 21.45 -9.26
N GLY A 117 -36.85 22.29 -10.25
CA GLY A 117 -37.74 21.94 -11.36
C GLY A 117 -37.23 20.77 -12.19
N ILE A 118 -35.92 20.71 -12.47
CA ILE A 118 -35.31 19.57 -13.16
C ILE A 118 -35.38 18.31 -12.28
N ALA A 119 -35.10 18.44 -10.98
CA ALA A 119 -35.17 17.32 -10.05
C ALA A 119 -36.57 16.73 -9.93
N GLU A 120 -37.59 17.58 -9.79
CA GLU A 120 -39.00 17.16 -9.80
C GLU A 120 -39.43 16.56 -11.14
N PHE A 121 -38.95 17.09 -12.27
CA PHE A 121 -39.21 16.48 -13.57
C PHE A 121 -38.72 15.03 -13.57
N PHE A 122 -37.50 14.75 -13.10
CA PHE A 122 -36.97 13.39 -13.05
C PHE A 122 -37.70 12.49 -12.05
N ARG A 123 -38.17 13.04 -10.92
CA ARG A 123 -39.01 12.30 -9.97
C ARG A 123 -40.27 11.78 -10.64
N VAL A 124 -40.98 12.65 -11.37
CA VAL A 124 -42.19 12.26 -12.13
C VAL A 124 -41.81 11.38 -13.33
N TYR A 125 -40.79 11.75 -14.11
CA TYR A 125 -40.40 11.07 -15.35
C TYR A 125 -39.93 9.64 -15.15
N LEU A 126 -39.30 9.32 -14.02
CA LEU A 126 -38.89 7.96 -13.70
C LEU A 126 -40.07 7.09 -13.24
N ALA A 127 -41.10 7.67 -12.62
CA ALA A 127 -42.30 6.98 -12.18
C ALA A 127 -43.36 6.85 -13.29
N ASP A 128 -43.68 7.96 -13.95
CA ASP A 128 -44.64 8.09 -15.04
C ASP A 128 -44.08 8.98 -16.18
N PRO A 129 -43.44 8.37 -17.21
CA PRO A 129 -42.87 9.11 -18.32
C PRO A 129 -43.91 9.76 -19.24
N GLN A 130 -45.16 9.28 -19.24
CA GLN A 130 -46.22 9.89 -20.05
C GLN A 130 -46.72 11.16 -19.38
N GLN A 131 -46.98 11.10 -18.07
CA GLN A 131 -47.38 12.25 -17.28
C GLN A 131 -46.32 13.36 -17.32
N ALA A 132 -45.04 13.03 -17.09
CA ALA A 132 -43.97 14.03 -17.16
C ALA A 132 -43.88 14.73 -18.53
N LYS A 133 -44.09 14.00 -19.63
CA LYS A 133 -44.11 14.59 -20.99
C LYS A 133 -45.35 15.43 -21.26
N GLN A 134 -46.48 15.15 -20.62
CA GLN A 134 -47.67 16.00 -20.70
C GLN A 134 -47.50 17.30 -19.92
N LEU A 135 -46.88 17.22 -18.75
CA LEU A 135 -46.68 18.37 -17.86
C LEU A 135 -45.56 19.30 -18.34
N ALA A 136 -44.48 18.75 -18.90
CA ALA A 136 -43.33 19.52 -19.41
C ALA A 136 -42.85 18.99 -20.77
N PRO A 137 -43.63 19.18 -21.85
CA PRO A 137 -43.33 18.62 -23.17
C PRO A 137 -42.03 19.17 -23.77
N ARG A 138 -41.75 20.48 -23.66
CA ARG A 138 -40.55 21.08 -24.27
C ARG A 138 -39.29 20.60 -23.56
N PHE A 139 -39.33 20.46 -22.23
CA PHE A 139 -38.23 19.88 -21.47
C PHE A 139 -38.02 18.40 -21.82
N GLY A 140 -39.08 17.62 -22.01
CA GLY A 140 -39.01 16.23 -22.45
C GLY A 140 -38.33 16.08 -23.81
N ASP A 141 -38.64 16.94 -24.77
CA ASP A 141 -38.00 16.96 -26.10
C ASP A 141 -36.54 17.41 -26.03
N PHE A 142 -36.26 18.47 -25.26
CA PHE A 142 -34.90 18.90 -24.96
C PHE A 142 -34.06 17.78 -24.37
N LEU A 143 -34.60 17.03 -23.40
CA LEU A 143 -33.93 15.90 -22.77
C LEU A 143 -33.58 14.81 -23.78
N ASN A 144 -34.52 14.43 -24.66
CA ASN A 144 -34.28 13.41 -25.68
C ASN A 144 -33.21 13.84 -26.69
N SER A 145 -33.12 15.13 -27.00
CA SER A 145 -32.09 15.67 -27.90
C SER A 145 -30.71 15.80 -27.24
N THR A 146 -30.67 16.04 -25.92
CA THR A 146 -29.43 16.30 -25.16
C THR A 146 -28.76 15.00 -24.70
N LEU A 147 -29.54 14.01 -24.27
CA LEU A 147 -28.98 12.79 -23.67
C LEU A 147 -28.39 11.83 -24.71
N PRO A 148 -27.21 11.23 -24.45
CA PRO A 148 -26.68 10.17 -25.31
C PRO A 148 -27.59 8.94 -25.36
N ALA A 149 -27.62 8.22 -26.49
CA ALA A 149 -28.46 7.02 -26.68
C ALA A 149 -28.28 5.95 -25.59
N LYS A 150 -27.06 5.82 -25.02
CA LYS A 150 -26.81 4.92 -23.89
C LYS A 150 -27.58 5.35 -22.64
N MET A 151 -27.62 6.65 -22.33
CA MET A 151 -28.33 7.19 -21.18
C MET A 151 -29.84 7.09 -21.38
N GLN A 152 -30.34 7.39 -22.58
CA GLN A 152 -31.76 7.21 -22.93
C GLN A 152 -32.23 5.76 -22.70
N ARG A 153 -31.48 4.77 -23.21
CA ARG A 153 -31.75 3.35 -22.95
C ARG A 153 -31.69 3.00 -21.46
N GLY A 154 -30.80 3.67 -20.72
CA GLY A 154 -30.68 3.53 -19.27
C GLY A 154 -31.93 4.02 -18.54
N LEU A 155 -32.41 5.21 -18.88
CA LEU A 155 -33.65 5.79 -18.36
C LEU A 155 -34.86 4.90 -18.64
N VAL A 156 -35.02 4.43 -19.88
CA VAL A 156 -36.11 3.51 -20.25
C VAL A 156 -36.08 2.23 -19.41
N ARG A 157 -34.89 1.71 -19.10
CA ARG A 157 -34.77 0.52 -18.25
C ARG A 157 -35.16 0.81 -16.81
N VAL A 158 -34.71 1.93 -16.24
CA VAL A 158 -35.08 2.34 -14.89
C VAL A 158 -36.57 2.63 -14.79
N GLN A 159 -37.15 3.30 -15.77
CA GLN A 159 -38.59 3.56 -15.86
C GLN A 159 -39.38 2.26 -15.86
N LYS A 160 -38.97 1.27 -16.66
CA LYS A 160 -39.61 -0.05 -16.66
C LYS A 160 -39.56 -0.71 -15.28
N ASP A 161 -38.41 -0.68 -14.61
CA ASP A 161 -38.23 -1.28 -13.29
C ASP A 161 -39.04 -0.53 -12.22
N MET A 162 -39.09 0.81 -12.28
CA MET A 162 -39.89 1.67 -11.41
C MET A 162 -41.39 1.45 -11.60
N GLN A 163 -41.86 1.43 -12.85
CA GLN A 163 -43.27 1.13 -13.17
C GLN A 163 -43.65 -0.27 -12.73
N THR A 164 -42.78 -1.26 -12.91
CA THR A 164 -43.02 -2.63 -12.41
C THR A 164 -43.19 -2.61 -10.88
N TRP A 165 -42.34 -1.88 -10.16
CA TRP A 165 -42.47 -1.71 -8.70
C TRP A 165 -43.79 -1.03 -8.30
N LEU A 166 -44.19 0.03 -9.00
CA LEU A 166 -45.41 0.79 -8.69
C LEU A 166 -46.70 0.01 -9.05
N GLN A 167 -46.67 -0.81 -10.10
CA GLN A 167 -47.86 -1.48 -10.67
C GLN A 167 -48.03 -2.94 -10.23
N GLN A 168 -47.03 -3.56 -9.59
CA GLN A 168 -47.12 -4.98 -9.16
C GLN A 168 -48.14 -5.23 -8.02
N GLY A 169 -48.67 -4.16 -7.40
CA GLY A 169 -49.66 -4.25 -6.33
C GLY A 169 -49.06 -4.53 -4.95
N ASP A 170 -49.82 -4.22 -3.91
CA ASP A 170 -49.33 -4.16 -2.52
C ASP A 170 -48.72 -5.48 -2.01
N TYR A 171 -49.31 -6.62 -2.40
CA TYR A 171 -48.83 -7.94 -1.97
C TYR A 171 -47.47 -8.29 -2.60
N GLU A 172 -47.29 -8.01 -3.89
CA GLU A 172 -46.01 -8.22 -4.57
C GLU A 172 -44.97 -7.19 -4.14
N GLN A 173 -45.39 -5.95 -3.85
CA GLN A 173 -44.51 -4.98 -3.18
C GLN A 173 -44.04 -5.50 -1.83
N ALA A 174 -44.93 -6.03 -0.98
CA ALA A 174 -44.59 -6.60 0.32
C ALA A 174 -43.60 -7.78 0.18
N LYS A 175 -43.80 -8.67 -0.81
CA LYS A 175 -42.82 -9.71 -1.16
C LYS A 175 -41.48 -9.12 -1.60
N GLY A 176 -41.49 -8.05 -2.40
CA GLY A 176 -40.30 -7.33 -2.84
C GLY A 176 -39.54 -6.62 -1.71
N LEU A 177 -40.13 -6.48 -0.51
CA LEU A 177 -39.41 -6.01 0.69
C LEU A 177 -38.61 -7.13 1.38
N ILE A 178 -38.88 -8.39 1.03
CA ILE A 178 -38.23 -9.56 1.64
C ILE A 178 -37.21 -10.12 0.66
N GLU A 179 -35.93 -10.02 0.99
CA GLU A 179 -34.87 -10.58 0.16
C GLU A 179 -34.76 -12.09 0.37
N MET A 180 -35.51 -12.86 -0.43
CA MET A 180 -35.56 -14.33 -0.31
C MET A 180 -34.35 -15.05 -0.93
N ASN A 181 -33.64 -14.38 -1.84
CA ASN A 181 -32.43 -14.89 -2.46
C ASN A 181 -31.32 -13.87 -2.26
N GLY A 182 -30.46 -14.07 -1.25
CA GLY A 182 -29.21 -13.34 -1.11
C GLY A 182 -28.34 -13.65 -2.33
N GLY A 183 -28.48 -12.82 -3.37
CA GLY A 183 -28.11 -13.21 -4.73
C GLY A 183 -26.68 -13.70 -4.85
N GLN A 184 -26.51 -15.00 -5.13
CA GLN A 184 -25.27 -15.49 -5.72
C GLN A 184 -25.17 -14.94 -7.15
N LYS A 185 -24.68 -13.70 -7.28
CA LYS A 185 -24.31 -13.14 -8.58
C LYS A 185 -23.29 -14.09 -9.21
N GLN A 186 -23.58 -14.63 -10.40
CA GLN A 186 -22.61 -15.38 -11.21
C GLN A 186 -21.31 -14.57 -11.27
N ARG A 187 -20.22 -15.14 -10.76
CA ARG A 187 -18.90 -14.52 -10.77
C ARG A 187 -18.38 -14.48 -12.22
N ARG A 188 -18.68 -13.42 -12.95
CA ARG A 188 -18.03 -13.15 -14.25
C ARG A 188 -16.53 -12.95 -14.02
N TRP A 189 -15.72 -13.48 -14.92
CA TRP A 189 -14.27 -13.30 -14.90
C TRP A 189 -13.92 -11.80 -14.88
N ASN A 190 -13.08 -11.40 -13.92
CA ASN A 190 -12.61 -10.03 -13.77
C ASN A 190 -11.07 -10.04 -13.72
N TRP A 191 -10.45 -9.63 -14.83
CA TRP A 191 -9.00 -9.53 -14.95
C TRP A 191 -8.36 -8.62 -13.89
N SER A 192 -9.02 -7.54 -13.49
CA SER A 192 -8.46 -6.64 -12.47
C SER A 192 -8.44 -7.32 -11.10
N LYS A 193 -9.48 -8.09 -10.79
CA LYS A 193 -9.57 -8.87 -9.54
C LYS A 193 -8.56 -10.01 -9.53
N PHE A 194 -8.43 -10.74 -10.63
CA PHE A 194 -7.39 -11.76 -10.80
C PHE A 194 -6.00 -11.13 -10.61
N TYR A 195 -5.73 -10.00 -11.26
CA TYR A 195 -4.45 -9.31 -11.13
C TYR A 195 -4.16 -8.90 -9.68
N THR A 196 -5.17 -8.38 -8.98
CA THR A 196 -5.07 -8.02 -7.55
C THR A 196 -4.78 -9.23 -6.66
N GLN A 197 -5.39 -10.38 -6.95
CA GLN A 197 -5.23 -11.60 -6.15
C GLN A 197 -3.94 -12.37 -6.47
N ALA A 198 -3.44 -12.25 -7.69
CA ALA A 198 -2.24 -12.93 -8.15
C ALA A 198 -0.97 -12.07 -7.99
N PHE A 199 -0.96 -10.88 -8.57
CA PHE A 199 0.28 -10.11 -8.75
C PHE A 199 0.45 -8.98 -7.74
N ASP A 200 -0.63 -8.26 -7.40
CA ASP A 200 -0.51 -6.99 -6.66
C ASP A 200 -1.76 -6.64 -5.85
N ASP A 201 -1.70 -6.91 -4.56
CA ASP A 201 -2.74 -6.55 -3.58
C ASP A 201 -3.01 -5.04 -3.45
N LEU A 202 -2.09 -4.18 -3.90
CA LEU A 202 -2.27 -2.72 -3.93
C LEU A 202 -2.77 -2.20 -5.29
N ASN A 203 -3.01 -3.07 -6.27
CA ASN A 203 -3.58 -2.69 -7.56
C ASN A 203 -4.93 -1.94 -7.43
N PRO A 204 -5.82 -2.19 -6.45
CA PRO A 204 -7.01 -1.38 -6.27
C PRO A 204 -6.71 0.11 -6.04
N LEU A 205 -5.62 0.44 -5.32
CA LEU A 205 -5.17 1.83 -5.15
C LEU A 205 -4.73 2.45 -6.47
N ARG A 206 -4.02 1.67 -7.30
CA ARG A 206 -3.59 2.08 -8.65
C ARG A 206 -4.80 2.36 -9.55
N LEU A 207 -5.82 1.49 -9.51
CA LEU A 207 -7.03 1.64 -10.31
C LEU A 207 -7.86 2.84 -9.88
N ALA A 208 -8.00 3.05 -8.57
CA ALA A 208 -8.70 4.23 -8.04
C ALA A 208 -7.99 5.53 -8.44
N GLU A 209 -6.66 5.59 -8.29
CA GLU A 209 -5.87 6.75 -8.70
C GLU A 209 -5.99 7.03 -10.20
N LEU A 210 -5.92 6.00 -11.04
CA LEU A 210 -6.07 6.11 -12.49
C LEU A 210 -7.48 6.56 -12.88
N ALA A 211 -8.51 6.02 -12.24
CA ALA A 211 -9.90 6.37 -12.51
C ALA A 211 -10.22 7.82 -12.14
N LEU A 212 -9.61 8.33 -11.06
CA LEU A 212 -9.86 9.69 -10.59
C LEU A 212 -8.99 10.74 -11.27
N THR A 213 -7.76 10.41 -11.65
CA THR A 213 -6.80 11.42 -12.14
C THR A 213 -6.33 11.20 -13.58
N GLY A 214 -6.76 10.12 -14.23
CA GLY A 214 -6.34 9.74 -15.58
C GLY A 214 -4.89 9.25 -15.69
N LYS A 215 -4.09 9.31 -14.62
CA LYS A 215 -2.68 8.88 -14.60
C LYS A 215 -2.25 8.38 -13.22
N ILE A 216 -1.05 7.82 -13.14
CA ILE A 216 -0.41 7.54 -11.84
C ILE A 216 0.58 8.68 -11.57
N GLY A 217 0.44 9.32 -10.41
CA GLY A 217 1.28 10.42 -9.98
C GLY A 217 2.77 10.05 -9.82
N GLN A 218 3.59 11.07 -9.64
CA GLN A 218 5.01 10.93 -9.34
C GLN A 218 5.25 10.97 -7.83
N GLY A 219 6.10 10.09 -7.32
CA GLY A 219 6.53 10.08 -5.91
C GLY A 219 5.38 10.23 -4.91
N ALA A 220 5.47 11.26 -4.06
CA ALA A 220 4.49 11.56 -3.02
C ALA A 220 3.10 11.96 -3.57
N LYS A 221 2.98 12.32 -4.85
CA LYS A 221 1.70 12.61 -5.51
C LYS A 221 0.97 11.34 -5.99
N SER A 222 1.50 10.15 -5.73
CA SER A 222 0.80 8.90 -6.06
C SER A 222 0.36 8.13 -4.83
N LEU A 223 -0.93 7.78 -4.80
CA LEU A 223 -1.52 6.93 -3.76
C LEU A 223 -0.86 5.55 -3.80
N TYR A 224 -0.77 4.98 -5.01
CA TYR A 224 -0.19 3.67 -5.21
C TYR A 224 1.30 3.64 -4.85
N LYS A 225 2.11 4.60 -5.31
CA LYS A 225 3.55 4.60 -5.02
C LYS A 225 3.86 4.80 -3.55
N LEU A 226 3.14 5.71 -2.87
CA LEU A 226 3.27 5.87 -1.41
C LEU A 226 2.93 4.58 -0.66
N ALA A 227 1.86 3.88 -1.06
CA ALA A 227 1.50 2.60 -0.45
C ALA A 227 2.58 1.54 -0.68
N ARG A 228 3.20 1.49 -1.86
CA ARG A 228 4.30 0.55 -2.17
C ARG A 228 5.54 0.86 -1.31
N ILE A 229 5.95 2.13 -1.25
CA ILE A 229 7.09 2.59 -0.45
C ILE A 229 6.88 2.34 1.04
N SER A 230 5.66 2.48 1.56
CA SER A 230 5.36 2.27 2.98
C SER A 230 5.73 0.87 3.50
N ARG A 231 5.89 -0.12 2.61
CA ARG A 231 6.39 -1.47 2.96
C ARG A 231 7.87 -1.49 3.38
N GLY A 232 8.63 -0.41 3.15
CA GLY A 232 10.01 -0.24 3.61
C GLY A 232 10.17 0.38 5.00
N VAL A 233 9.06 0.67 5.70
CA VAL A 233 9.07 1.31 7.03
C VAL A 233 9.95 0.59 8.06
N PRO A 234 9.99 -0.77 8.16
CA PRO A 234 10.84 -1.43 9.15
C PRO A 234 12.33 -1.10 9.01
N GLU A 235 12.86 -1.08 7.79
CA GLU A 235 14.27 -0.71 7.53
C GLU A 235 14.50 0.78 7.80
N ARG A 236 13.53 1.65 7.46
CA ARG A 236 13.58 3.07 7.83
C ARG A 236 13.63 3.26 9.34
N ALA A 237 12.83 2.52 10.11
CA ALA A 237 12.81 2.62 11.57
C ALA A 237 14.10 2.07 12.20
N LYS A 238 14.63 0.96 11.70
CA LYS A 238 15.95 0.45 12.10
C LYS A 238 17.06 1.46 11.81
N MET A 239 17.03 2.09 10.64
CA MET A 239 17.95 3.18 10.29
C MET A 239 17.80 4.37 11.24
N ALA A 240 16.56 4.75 11.59
CA ALA A 240 16.29 5.81 12.55
C ALA A 240 16.99 5.54 13.89
N VAL A 241 16.85 4.33 14.42
CA VAL A 241 17.49 3.92 15.68
C VAL A 241 19.01 3.87 15.59
N THR A 242 19.56 3.36 14.48
CA THR A 242 21.00 3.06 14.37
C THR A 242 21.85 4.21 13.83
N ARG A 243 21.29 5.06 12.97
CA ARG A 243 22.02 6.14 12.26
C ARG A 243 21.45 7.53 12.51
N GLY A 244 20.15 7.62 12.75
CA GLY A 244 19.47 8.89 13.01
C GLY A 244 18.20 9.05 12.22
N ILE A 245 17.37 9.99 12.64
CA ILE A 245 16.10 10.30 11.99
C ILE A 245 16.35 11.35 10.91
N PHE A 246 15.67 11.21 9.78
CA PHE A 246 15.77 12.12 8.65
C PHE A 246 14.37 12.59 8.23
N ASP A 247 14.29 13.84 7.75
CA ASP A 247 13.08 14.40 7.19
C ASP A 247 12.74 13.81 5.80
N SER A 248 11.70 14.35 5.15
CA SER A 248 11.31 13.92 3.79
C SER A 248 12.32 14.28 2.70
N GLN A 249 13.15 15.29 2.92
CA GLN A 249 14.19 15.75 1.99
C GLN A 249 15.53 15.02 2.18
N GLY A 250 15.62 14.17 3.22
CA GLY A 250 16.83 13.46 3.58
C GLY A 250 17.81 14.28 4.42
N ASN A 251 17.37 15.39 5.02
CA ASN A 251 18.17 16.10 6.02
C ASN A 251 18.09 15.36 7.35
N LYS A 252 19.22 15.27 8.04
CA LYS A 252 19.31 14.59 9.33
C LYS A 252 18.73 15.48 10.43
N LEU A 253 17.71 14.98 11.14
CA LEU A 253 17.04 15.66 12.25
C LEU A 253 17.64 15.28 13.60
N SER A 254 18.16 14.05 13.74
CA SER A 254 18.79 13.58 14.97
C SER A 254 19.87 12.54 14.70
N GLU A 255 20.77 12.34 15.65
CA GLU A 255 21.64 11.17 15.69
C GLU A 255 20.86 9.91 16.05
N GLY A 256 21.38 8.74 15.67
CA GLY A 256 20.81 7.45 16.08
C GLY A 256 21.16 7.14 17.53
N MET A 257 20.26 6.47 18.26
CA MET A 257 20.50 6.06 19.66
C MET A 257 21.83 5.32 19.83
N ALA A 258 22.21 4.48 18.84
CA ALA A 258 23.47 3.75 18.87
C ALA A 258 24.72 4.64 18.89
N LYS A 259 24.65 5.86 18.35
CA LYS A 259 25.75 6.83 18.43
C LYS A 259 25.66 7.68 19.70
N ILE A 260 24.45 7.98 20.15
CA ILE A 260 24.18 8.77 21.36
C ILE A 260 24.68 8.05 22.62
N VAL A 261 24.53 6.73 22.69
CA VAL A 261 24.88 5.94 23.88
C VAL A 261 26.40 5.65 23.98
N ARG A 262 27.13 5.59 22.87
CA ARG A 262 28.56 5.20 22.87
C ARG A 262 29.45 5.99 23.85
N PRO A 263 29.39 7.34 23.90
CA PRO A 263 30.21 8.10 24.84
C PRO A 263 29.92 7.80 26.32
N LEU A 264 28.74 7.26 26.63
CA LEU A 264 28.36 6.89 28.01
C LEU A 264 29.11 5.63 28.47
N GLU A 265 29.45 4.73 27.54
CA GLU A 265 30.26 3.54 27.82
C GLU A 265 31.68 3.95 28.28
N GLU A 266 32.24 5.02 27.71
CA GLU A 266 33.58 5.53 28.02
C GLU A 266 33.71 6.08 29.44
N ILE A 267 32.60 6.58 30.01
CA ILE A 267 32.54 7.04 31.41
C ILE A 267 32.02 5.96 32.38
N GLY A 268 31.90 4.71 31.91
CA GLY A 268 31.44 3.58 32.72
C GLY A 268 29.96 3.63 33.11
N MET A 269 29.14 4.47 32.46
CA MET A 269 27.71 4.54 32.72
C MET A 269 26.99 3.39 32.00
N SER A 270 26.26 2.56 32.74
CA SER A 270 25.52 1.44 32.15
C SER A 270 24.27 1.91 31.39
N GLU A 271 23.75 1.06 30.49
CA GLU A 271 22.42 1.27 29.86
C GLU A 271 21.36 1.53 30.94
N HIS A 272 21.38 0.75 32.02
CA HIS A 272 20.39 0.83 33.08
C HIS A 272 20.47 2.16 33.83
N ASP A 273 21.68 2.67 34.09
CA ASP A 273 21.88 3.96 34.74
C ASP A 273 21.34 5.10 33.88
N PHE A 274 21.64 5.09 32.58
CA PHE A 274 21.19 6.16 31.70
C PHE A 274 19.68 6.09 31.43
N ALA A 275 19.14 4.89 31.25
CA ALA A 275 17.70 4.64 31.24
C ALA A 275 17.02 5.20 32.49
N THR A 276 17.59 4.96 33.67
CA THR A 276 17.10 5.47 34.95
C THR A 276 17.15 6.99 35.01
N TYR A 277 18.26 7.59 34.57
CA TYR A 277 18.42 9.05 34.47
C TYR A 277 17.34 9.68 33.58
N LEU A 278 17.15 9.16 32.36
CA LEU A 278 16.11 9.61 31.43
C LEU A 278 14.71 9.51 32.04
N ALA A 279 14.41 8.38 32.70
CA ALA A 279 13.12 8.17 33.34
C ALA A 279 12.88 9.15 34.49
N VAL A 280 13.88 9.39 35.34
CA VAL A 280 13.77 10.35 36.46
C VAL A 280 13.57 11.77 35.96
N ARG A 281 14.29 12.19 34.91
CA ARG A 281 14.11 13.52 34.29
C ARG A 281 12.68 13.71 33.80
N HIS A 282 12.11 12.72 33.13
CA HIS A 282 10.70 12.77 32.72
C HIS A 282 9.73 12.75 33.91
N ALA A 283 10.02 11.96 34.94
CA ALA A 283 9.20 11.89 36.15
C ALA A 283 9.11 13.24 36.88
N ILE A 284 10.19 14.03 36.88
CA ILE A 284 10.21 15.39 37.42
C ILE A 284 9.21 16.29 36.67
N ASP A 285 9.15 16.20 35.34
CA ASP A 285 8.16 16.94 34.54
C ASP A 285 6.73 16.52 34.91
N LEU A 286 6.48 15.22 35.02
CA LEU A 286 5.17 14.69 35.38
C LEU A 286 4.72 15.13 36.77
N ARG A 287 5.61 15.11 37.77
CA ARG A 287 5.30 15.57 39.13
C ARG A 287 5.02 17.07 39.20
N ARG A 288 5.71 17.89 38.40
CA ARG A 288 5.40 19.33 38.27
C ARG A 288 3.97 19.56 37.78
N LEU A 289 3.44 18.63 36.99
CA LEU A 289 2.07 18.63 36.50
C LEU A 289 1.08 17.93 37.47
N GLY A 290 1.50 17.62 38.70
CA GLY A 290 0.67 16.97 39.71
C GLY A 290 0.42 15.47 39.47
N LYS A 291 1.23 14.81 38.64
CA LYS A 291 1.04 13.40 38.28
C LYS A 291 1.91 12.46 39.11
N GLU A 292 1.34 11.31 39.47
CA GLU A 292 2.04 10.24 40.15
C GLU A 292 3.05 9.52 39.23
N THR A 293 4.19 9.16 39.82
CA THR A 293 5.32 8.49 39.17
C THR A 293 5.87 7.39 40.07
N PRO A 294 6.50 6.33 39.54
CA PRO A 294 7.04 5.24 40.36
C PRO A 294 8.23 5.64 41.25
N PHE A 295 8.82 6.81 41.05
CA PHE A 295 10.00 7.27 41.79
C PHE A 295 9.60 8.14 42.97
N THR A 296 10.22 7.93 44.14
CA THR A 296 10.08 8.81 45.31
C THR A 296 10.94 10.08 45.18
N PRO A 297 10.65 11.17 45.91
CA PRO A 297 11.50 12.37 45.95
C PRO A 297 12.97 12.07 46.23
N ALA A 298 13.26 11.20 47.20
CA ALA A 298 14.62 10.81 47.56
C ALA A 298 15.33 10.08 46.41
N GLN A 299 14.66 9.12 45.76
CA GLN A 299 15.21 8.39 44.61
C GLN A 299 15.52 9.33 43.44
N MET A 300 14.63 10.28 43.14
CA MET A 300 14.89 11.25 42.07
C MET A 300 16.07 12.15 42.41
N SER A 301 16.15 12.65 43.65
CA SER A 301 17.27 13.48 44.10
C SER A 301 18.61 12.76 43.99
N GLU A 302 18.66 11.47 44.34
CA GLU A 302 19.87 10.64 44.25
C GLU A 302 20.33 10.43 42.79
N VAL A 303 19.39 10.14 41.89
CA VAL A 303 19.74 9.97 40.46
C VAL A 303 20.21 11.30 39.85
N MET A 304 19.62 12.43 40.24
CA MET A 304 20.04 13.74 39.77
C MET A 304 21.39 14.16 40.35
N SER A 305 21.66 13.97 41.65
CA SER A 305 22.96 14.32 42.26
C SER A 305 24.11 13.54 41.61
N ARG A 306 23.88 12.28 41.27
CA ARG A 306 24.90 11.39 40.70
C ARG A 306 25.27 11.73 39.26
N TRP A 307 24.30 12.08 38.42
CA TRP A 307 24.52 12.15 36.98
C TRP A 307 24.24 13.50 36.35
N ASP A 308 23.42 14.36 36.96
CA ASP A 308 22.92 15.56 36.30
C ASP A 308 24.01 16.60 36.03
N SER A 309 25.12 16.61 36.78
CA SER A 309 26.25 17.53 36.57
C SER A 309 27.23 17.07 35.47
N ASN A 310 27.20 15.79 35.07
CA ASN A 310 28.16 15.22 34.12
C ASN A 310 27.91 15.75 32.68
N PRO A 311 28.89 16.41 32.04
CA PRO A 311 28.71 16.98 30.70
C PRO A 311 28.34 15.96 29.61
N VAL A 312 28.90 14.75 29.67
CA VAL A 312 28.63 13.68 28.69
C VAL A 312 27.18 13.20 28.83
N VAL A 313 26.70 13.03 30.07
CA VAL A 313 25.30 12.64 30.34
C VAL A 313 24.33 13.73 29.89
N LYS A 314 24.62 15.00 30.17
CA LYS A 314 23.82 16.15 29.69
C LYS A 314 23.72 16.17 28.16
N GLN A 315 24.85 15.97 27.48
CA GLN A 315 24.89 15.95 26.03
C GLN A 315 24.08 14.79 25.45
N ALA A 316 24.26 13.58 25.98
CA ALA A 316 23.49 12.41 25.55
C ALA A 316 21.99 12.61 25.79
N HIS A 317 21.60 13.16 26.94
CA HIS A 317 20.21 13.51 27.24
C HIS A 317 19.62 14.50 26.23
N GLN A 318 20.34 15.58 25.91
CA GLN A 318 19.91 16.54 24.89
C GLN A 318 19.72 15.88 23.53
N GLN A 319 20.62 14.97 23.15
CA GLN A 319 20.50 14.23 21.89
C GLN A 319 19.31 13.25 21.88
N ILE A 320 18.98 12.61 23.01
CA ILE A 320 17.74 11.82 23.14
C ILE A 320 16.50 12.70 23.02
N MET A 321 16.53 13.92 23.57
CA MET A 321 15.41 14.86 23.39
C MET A 321 15.26 15.28 21.93
N GLN A 322 16.36 15.57 21.23
CA GLN A 322 16.36 15.82 19.79
C GLN A 322 15.81 14.62 18.99
N TYR A 323 16.13 13.39 19.40
CA TYR A 323 15.59 12.17 18.79
C TYR A 323 14.07 12.09 18.93
N ASN A 324 13.53 12.30 20.13
CA ASN A 324 12.09 12.26 20.38
C ASN A 324 11.36 13.42 19.69
N ASP A 325 11.99 14.60 19.63
CA ASP A 325 11.50 15.76 18.88
C ASP A 325 11.46 15.51 17.36
N ALA A 326 12.45 14.79 16.83
CA ALA A 326 12.46 14.38 15.44
C ALA A 326 11.31 13.40 15.14
N LEU A 327 11.00 12.46 16.05
CA LEU A 327 9.81 11.61 15.92
C LEU A 327 8.50 12.41 15.91
N LEU A 328 8.38 13.42 16.77
CA LEU A 328 7.23 14.34 16.75
C LEU A 328 7.13 15.12 15.44
N SER A 329 8.26 15.56 14.90
CA SER A 329 8.33 16.25 13.61
C SER A 329 7.85 15.35 12.47
N ILE A 330 8.22 14.07 12.47
CA ILE A 330 7.72 13.08 11.50
C ILE A 330 6.20 12.90 11.59
N LEU A 331 5.62 12.89 12.80
CA LEU A 331 4.17 12.83 12.97
C LEU A 331 3.46 14.11 12.51
N GLN A 332 4.06 15.27 12.77
CA GLN A 332 3.56 16.57 12.33
C GLN A 332 3.56 16.66 10.80
N ASP A 333 4.67 16.31 10.15
CA ASP A 333 4.81 16.29 8.69
C ASP A 333 3.83 15.33 8.03
N ALA A 334 3.53 14.22 8.71
CA ALA A 334 2.50 13.29 8.27
C ALA A 334 1.08 13.76 8.61
N GLY A 335 0.89 14.90 9.28
CA GLY A 335 -0.39 15.46 9.72
C GLY A 335 -1.12 14.67 10.81
N VAL A 336 -0.45 13.72 11.46
CA VAL A 336 -0.98 12.93 12.58
C VAL A 336 -1.16 13.78 13.83
N VAL A 337 -0.32 14.81 13.98
CA VAL A 337 -0.36 15.76 15.10
C VAL A 337 -0.33 17.18 14.54
N SER A 338 -1.07 18.10 15.15
CA SER A 338 -1.04 19.50 14.77
C SER A 338 0.25 20.19 15.23
N LYS A 339 0.66 21.25 14.52
CA LYS A 339 1.81 22.08 14.91
C LYS A 339 1.68 22.61 16.35
N GLN A 340 0.48 23.08 16.71
CA GLN A 340 0.16 23.53 18.07
C GLN A 340 0.27 22.38 19.08
N GLY A 341 -0.22 21.19 18.74
CA GLY A 341 -0.11 20.01 19.60
C GLY A 341 1.34 19.64 19.87
N VAL A 342 2.22 19.71 18.87
CA VAL A 342 3.67 19.49 19.06
C VAL A 342 4.28 20.54 19.99
N GLN A 343 3.97 21.83 19.79
CA GLN A 343 4.47 22.90 20.66
C GLN A 343 4.05 22.71 22.11
N GLU A 344 2.77 22.40 22.37
CA GLU A 344 2.27 22.14 23.72
C GLU A 344 2.90 20.89 24.34
N MET A 345 3.08 19.81 23.59
CA MET A 345 3.76 18.61 24.10
C MET A 345 5.19 18.90 24.51
N LYS A 346 5.96 19.65 23.71
CA LYS A 346 7.33 20.05 24.05
C LYS A 346 7.38 20.97 25.27
N ARG A 347 6.41 21.87 25.41
CA ARG A 347 6.31 22.78 26.56
C ARG A 347 5.99 22.04 27.85
N LEU A 348 5.06 21.08 27.81
CA LEU A 348 4.62 20.32 28.98
C LEU A 348 5.59 19.20 29.37
N TYR A 349 6.27 18.59 28.40
CA TYR A 349 7.13 17.43 28.60
C TYR A 349 8.52 17.63 27.98
N PRO A 350 9.32 18.60 28.48
CA PRO A 350 10.63 18.93 27.92
C PRO A 350 11.65 17.79 28.02
N ASN A 351 11.47 16.84 28.95
CA ASN A 351 12.32 15.66 29.12
C ASN A 351 11.58 14.36 28.71
N TYR A 352 10.69 14.40 27.71
CA TYR A 352 9.83 13.27 27.35
C TYR A 352 10.62 11.99 26.99
N VAL A 353 10.29 10.88 27.67
CA VAL A 353 10.56 9.50 27.24
C VAL A 353 9.32 8.62 27.49
N PRO A 354 9.04 7.60 26.66
CA PRO A 354 7.81 6.81 26.80
C PRO A 354 7.83 5.93 28.07
N PHE A 355 6.83 6.09 28.95
CA PHE A 355 6.59 5.22 30.12
C PHE A 355 5.65 4.06 29.78
N MET A 356 6.11 3.11 28.98
CA MET A 356 5.36 1.85 28.75
C MET A 356 5.40 0.97 30.01
N ARG A 357 4.37 0.16 30.26
CA ARG A 357 4.21 -0.65 31.49
C ARG A 357 3.78 -2.08 31.13
N TYR A 358 4.17 -3.06 31.96
CA TYR A 358 3.65 -4.42 31.91
C TYR A 358 2.27 -4.47 32.59
N PHE A 359 1.32 -5.21 32.02
CA PHE A 359 0.00 -5.49 32.60
C PHE A 359 -0.17 -7.01 32.67
N ASP A 360 -0.67 -7.53 33.79
CA ASP A 360 -0.69 -8.99 34.05
C ASP A 360 -1.67 -9.76 33.14
N ASP A 361 -2.78 -9.14 32.71
CA ASP A 361 -3.77 -9.73 31.80
C ASP A 361 -3.58 -9.35 30.32
N ASP A 362 -2.76 -8.35 30.02
CA ASP A 362 -2.31 -8.11 28.66
C ASP A 362 -1.01 -8.88 28.45
N GLY A 363 -1.16 -10.16 28.11
CA GLY A 363 -0.19 -10.84 27.26
C GLY A 363 -0.09 -10.07 25.95
N VAL A 364 0.62 -8.93 25.99
CA VAL A 364 0.65 -7.82 25.05
C VAL A 364 0.00 -8.20 23.72
N ALA A 365 -1.31 -7.95 23.59
CA ALA A 365 -2.22 -8.56 22.60
C ALA A 365 -1.96 -8.19 21.13
N GLY A 366 -0.75 -7.71 20.82
CA GLY A 366 -0.20 -7.58 19.46
C GLY A 366 1.24 -8.06 19.32
N PHE A 367 1.85 -8.69 20.33
CA PHE A 367 3.29 -8.96 20.39
C PHE A 367 3.65 -10.45 20.52
N LYS A 368 2.73 -11.34 20.94
CA LYS A 368 3.03 -12.79 21.06
C LYS A 368 3.02 -13.55 19.72
N ASN A 369 2.38 -13.02 18.66
CA ASN A 369 2.18 -13.74 17.38
C ASN A 369 2.93 -13.14 16.18
N GLY A 370 4.19 -12.75 16.37
CA GLY A 370 5.16 -12.57 15.28
C GLY A 370 5.29 -11.15 14.72
N GLY A 371 6.53 -10.65 14.68
CA GLY A 371 6.95 -9.59 13.77
C GLY A 371 6.52 -8.17 14.14
N TYR A 372 7.45 -7.34 14.60
CA TYR A 372 7.31 -5.89 14.46
C TYR A 372 7.26 -5.55 12.96
N GLY A 373 6.05 -5.38 12.42
CA GLY A 373 5.82 -5.16 10.98
C GLY A 373 4.92 -6.19 10.30
N ALA A 374 4.41 -7.21 11.02
CA ALA A 374 3.37 -8.08 10.49
C ALA A 374 1.99 -7.38 10.55
N SER A 375 1.48 -7.05 9.35
CA SER A 375 0.04 -7.07 9.04
C SER A 375 -0.94 -6.38 10.01
N LYS A 376 -0.76 -5.08 10.26
CA LYS A 376 -1.91 -4.23 10.66
C LYS A 376 -2.14 -3.14 9.62
N ALA A 377 -3.37 -3.01 9.18
CA ALA A 377 -3.93 -2.11 8.18
C ALA A 377 -3.40 -0.68 8.04
N PHE A 378 -3.32 -0.12 6.80
CA PHE A 378 -3.12 1.33 6.59
C PHE A 378 -4.25 2.16 7.23
N ALA A 379 -5.48 1.64 7.22
CA ALA A 379 -6.64 2.29 7.84
C ALA A 379 -6.84 2.00 9.34
N ASN A 380 -5.93 1.28 10.00
CA ASN A 380 -5.78 1.27 11.47
C ASN A 380 -4.44 1.96 11.81
N ILE A 381 -4.45 3.29 11.79
CA ILE A 381 -3.34 4.07 12.35
C ILE A 381 -3.43 3.90 13.87
N THR A 382 -2.60 3.02 14.41
CA THR A 382 -2.38 2.92 15.85
C THR A 382 -1.88 4.27 16.36
N THR A 383 -2.62 4.94 17.24
CA THR A 383 -2.20 6.25 17.74
C THR A 383 -0.85 6.10 18.47
N PRO A 384 0.25 6.66 17.95
CA PRO A 384 1.56 6.54 18.60
C PRO A 384 1.62 7.34 19.89
N ILE A 385 0.77 8.37 20.01
CA ILE A 385 0.65 9.23 21.17
C ILE A 385 -0.56 8.80 21.98
N ARG A 386 -0.37 8.58 23.28
CA ARG A 386 -1.44 8.24 24.22
C ARG A 386 -1.63 9.40 25.19
N LYS A 387 -2.89 9.70 25.55
CA LYS A 387 -3.20 10.63 26.64
C LYS A 387 -2.66 10.02 27.93
N MET A 388 -1.87 10.79 28.68
CA MET A 388 -1.48 10.42 30.04
C MET A 388 -2.71 10.46 30.96
N THR A 389 -2.83 9.51 31.88
CA THR A 389 -3.88 9.54 32.92
C THR A 389 -3.79 10.84 33.74
N GLU A 390 -4.90 11.28 34.31
CA GLU A 390 -4.94 12.54 35.04
C GLU A 390 -4.09 12.43 36.32
N GLU A 391 -4.23 11.29 36.99
CA GLU A 391 -3.56 10.92 38.24
C GLU A 391 -2.11 10.48 38.03
N GLY A 392 -1.73 9.97 36.85
CA GLY A 392 -0.44 9.29 36.64
C GLY A 392 -0.48 7.82 37.06
N SER A 393 0.68 7.24 37.44
CA SER A 393 0.76 5.87 37.96
C SER A 393 2.12 5.54 38.61
N GLN A 394 2.07 4.77 39.71
CA GLN A 394 3.25 4.25 40.43
C GLN A 394 3.77 2.89 39.94
N ARG A 395 3.16 2.27 38.92
CA ARG A 395 3.63 0.95 38.43
C ARG A 395 5.08 1.00 37.91
N SER A 396 5.73 -0.14 37.83
CA SER A 396 7.02 -0.25 37.15
C SER A 396 6.90 0.10 35.67
N ILE A 397 7.94 0.73 35.12
CA ILE A 397 8.04 1.07 33.71
C ILE A 397 8.97 0.10 32.97
N ILE A 398 8.69 -0.14 31.70
CA ILE A 398 9.60 -0.83 30.77
C ILE A 398 10.81 0.09 30.52
N ASN A 399 11.97 -0.50 30.26
CA ASN A 399 13.17 0.24 29.88
C ASN A 399 12.85 1.33 28.83
N PRO A 400 13.17 2.61 29.10
CA PRO A 400 12.96 3.71 28.17
C PRO A 400 13.55 3.50 26.78
N PHE A 401 14.71 2.85 26.64
CA PHE A 401 15.29 2.57 25.33
C PHE A 401 14.48 1.56 24.52
N GLU A 402 14.09 0.46 25.16
CA GLU A 402 13.18 -0.51 24.55
C GLU A 402 11.88 0.18 24.13
N SER A 403 11.35 1.05 24.99
CA SER A 403 10.12 1.81 24.73
C SER A 403 10.28 2.83 23.60
N MET A 404 11.41 3.56 23.52
CA MET A 404 11.70 4.50 22.43
C MET A 404 11.92 3.79 21.10
N ILE A 405 12.58 2.63 21.09
CA ILE A 405 12.76 1.82 19.88
C ILE A 405 11.38 1.33 19.40
N LYS A 406 10.56 0.75 20.28
CA LYS A 406 9.17 0.38 19.95
C LYS A 406 8.38 1.58 19.41
N ASN A 407 8.48 2.73 20.08
CA ASN A 407 7.80 3.95 19.67
C ASN A 407 8.27 4.45 18.31
N THR A 408 9.55 4.30 17.97
CA THR A 408 10.11 4.67 16.66
C THR A 408 9.43 3.91 15.53
N PHE A 409 9.32 2.58 15.65
CA PHE A 409 8.62 1.75 14.66
C PHE A 409 7.14 2.14 14.55
N LEU A 410 6.50 2.41 15.69
CA LEU A 410 5.10 2.83 15.75
C LEU A 410 4.86 4.17 15.06
N VAL A 411 5.72 5.17 15.34
CA VAL A 411 5.69 6.50 14.74
C VAL A 411 5.90 6.43 13.24
N MET A 412 6.96 5.75 12.78
CA MET A 412 7.28 5.63 11.36
C MET A 412 6.17 4.93 10.58
N ASN A 413 5.59 3.87 11.15
CA ASN A 413 4.45 3.17 10.56
C ASN A 413 3.20 4.05 10.50
N SER A 414 2.88 4.74 11.59
CA SER A 414 1.70 5.62 11.67
C SER A 414 1.81 6.78 10.70
N ALA A 415 2.99 7.39 10.60
CA ALA A 415 3.28 8.48 9.67
C ALA A 415 3.16 8.03 8.21
N ALA A 416 3.78 6.89 7.84
CA ALA A 416 3.70 6.37 6.47
C ALA A 416 2.26 6.03 6.06
N LYS A 417 1.50 5.38 6.95
CA LYS A 417 0.09 5.08 6.75
C LYS A 417 -0.76 6.33 6.59
N ASN A 418 -0.55 7.33 7.44
CA ASN A 418 -1.32 8.55 7.35
C ASN A 418 -1.01 9.32 6.07
N LYS A 419 0.23 9.32 5.58
CA LYS A 419 0.56 9.90 4.26
C LYS A 419 -0.20 9.22 3.11
N VAL A 420 -0.36 7.89 3.15
CA VAL A 420 -1.21 7.15 2.18
C VAL A 420 -2.68 7.58 2.34
N GLY A 421 -3.17 7.65 3.58
CA GLY A 421 -4.52 8.13 3.90
C GLY A 421 -4.79 9.56 3.41
N GLN A 422 -3.85 10.48 3.62
CA GLN A 422 -3.93 11.87 3.15
C GLN A 422 -3.93 11.96 1.64
N ARG A 423 -3.19 11.08 0.96
CA ARG A 423 -3.24 11.03 -0.50
C ARG A 423 -4.60 10.55 -0.99
N LEU A 424 -5.23 9.58 -0.32
CA LEU A 424 -6.60 9.17 -0.60
C LEU A 424 -7.60 10.29 -0.29
N ALA A 425 -7.42 11.02 0.82
CA ALA A 425 -8.22 12.18 1.18
C ALA A 425 -8.17 13.27 0.10
N ALA A 426 -6.98 13.58 -0.41
CA ALA A 426 -6.81 14.51 -1.52
C ALA A 426 -7.50 14.05 -2.81
N LEU A 427 -7.62 12.72 -3.02
CA LEU A 427 -8.38 12.16 -4.16
C LEU A 427 -9.89 12.24 -3.95
N ALA A 428 -10.38 12.28 -2.70
CA ALA A 428 -11.80 12.47 -2.40
C ALA A 428 -12.31 13.88 -2.77
N ASP A 429 -11.40 14.83 -2.96
CA ASP A 429 -11.70 16.19 -3.41
C ASP A 429 -11.69 16.33 -4.95
N VAL A 430 -11.52 15.24 -5.70
CA VAL A 430 -11.68 15.23 -7.16
C VAL A 430 -13.17 15.14 -7.51
N ASP A 431 -13.59 15.84 -8.56
CA ASP A 431 -14.98 15.77 -9.05
C ASP A 431 -15.37 14.33 -9.43
N GLY A 432 -16.51 13.87 -8.94
CA GLY A 432 -16.99 12.49 -9.12
C GLY A 432 -16.28 11.45 -8.24
N ALA A 433 -15.40 11.87 -7.33
CA ALA A 433 -14.62 10.93 -6.51
C ALA A 433 -15.46 10.06 -5.59
N GLY A 434 -16.69 10.47 -5.28
CA GLY A 434 -17.58 9.77 -4.38
C GLY A 434 -17.90 8.35 -4.83
N ALA A 435 -17.79 8.00 -6.11
CA ALA A 435 -17.89 6.63 -6.59
C ALA A 435 -16.80 5.69 -6.00
N TRP A 436 -15.69 6.25 -5.54
CA TRP A 436 -14.54 5.54 -4.97
C TRP A 436 -14.37 5.84 -3.49
N VAL A 437 -14.29 7.12 -3.14
CA VAL A 437 -14.02 7.61 -1.80
C VAL A 437 -14.77 8.92 -1.53
N GLU A 438 -15.33 9.06 -0.33
CA GLU A 438 -16.09 10.26 0.06
C GLU A 438 -15.81 10.63 1.51
N ARG A 439 -15.63 11.93 1.80
CA ARG A 439 -15.62 12.45 3.17
C ARG A 439 -17.02 12.34 3.79
N VAL A 440 -17.12 11.69 4.95
CA VAL A 440 -18.40 11.44 5.63
C VAL A 440 -18.38 11.89 7.09
N PRO A 441 -19.51 12.34 7.65
CA PRO A 441 -19.61 12.61 9.08
C PRO A 441 -19.62 11.32 9.92
N GLY A 442 -19.24 11.46 11.18
CA GLY A 442 -19.22 10.39 12.16
C GLY A 442 -17.87 9.69 12.27
N GLN A 443 -17.88 8.48 12.84
CA GLN A 443 -16.68 7.72 13.15
C GLN A 443 -16.52 6.51 12.23
N LYS A 444 -15.32 5.91 12.31
CA LYS A 444 -14.96 4.64 11.67
C LYS A 444 -16.03 3.55 11.84
N SER A 445 -16.29 2.82 10.77
CA SER A 445 -17.19 1.67 10.74
C SER A 445 -16.64 0.64 9.74
N GLY A 446 -16.27 -0.54 10.24
CA GLY A 446 -15.80 -1.65 9.39
C GLY A 446 -16.90 -2.15 8.46
N LYS A 447 -18.13 -2.24 8.96
CA LYS A 447 -19.31 -2.67 8.19
C LYS A 447 -19.65 -1.74 7.03
N GLU A 448 -19.36 -0.44 7.18
CA GLU A 448 -19.64 0.58 6.15
C GLU A 448 -18.42 0.94 5.30
N HIS A 449 -17.30 0.21 5.46
CA HIS A 449 -16.03 0.49 4.78
C HIS A 449 -15.49 1.91 5.00
N ILE A 450 -15.60 2.41 6.24
CA ILE A 450 -15.12 3.74 6.61
C ILE A 450 -13.73 3.62 7.24
N ILE A 451 -12.83 4.50 6.83
CA ILE A 451 -11.47 4.64 7.37
C ILE A 451 -11.29 6.03 7.99
N ASP A 452 -10.37 6.14 8.96
CA ASP A 452 -9.97 7.43 9.52
C ASP A 452 -8.64 7.86 8.92
N VAL A 453 -8.54 9.13 8.55
CA VAL A 453 -7.31 9.81 8.15
C VAL A 453 -7.09 11.00 9.06
N TYR A 454 -5.86 11.21 9.52
CA TYR A 454 -5.52 12.41 10.28
C TYR A 454 -5.19 13.58 9.35
N GLU A 455 -5.90 14.68 9.53
CA GLU A 455 -5.66 15.97 8.89
C GLU A 455 -5.38 16.99 9.99
N ASN A 456 -4.13 17.47 10.07
CA ASN A 456 -3.68 18.43 11.08
C ASN A 456 -4.09 18.04 12.52
N GLY A 457 -3.84 16.78 12.89
CA GLY A 457 -4.16 16.23 14.21
C GLY A 457 -5.62 15.85 14.44
N LYS A 458 -6.53 16.11 13.50
CA LYS A 458 -7.96 15.74 13.59
C LYS A 458 -8.26 14.51 12.75
N LYS A 459 -9.01 13.55 13.30
CA LYS A 459 -9.50 12.41 12.54
C LYS A 459 -10.66 12.81 11.65
N ILE A 460 -10.55 12.52 10.37
CA ILE A 460 -11.60 12.69 9.38
C ILE A 460 -11.97 11.32 8.82
N ALA A 461 -13.27 11.03 8.76
CA ALA A 461 -13.80 9.77 8.26
C ALA A 461 -14.02 9.81 6.75
N TYR A 462 -13.56 8.76 6.07
CA TYR A 462 -13.70 8.56 4.63
C TYR A 462 -14.35 7.22 4.34
N LYS A 463 -15.47 7.23 3.60
CA LYS A 463 -16.12 6.02 3.11
C LYS A 463 -15.44 5.56 1.83
N VAL A 464 -14.98 4.32 1.80
CA VAL A 464 -14.36 3.68 0.63
C VAL A 464 -15.35 2.67 0.06
N ARG A 465 -15.87 2.93 -1.15
CA ARG A 465 -17.00 2.15 -1.68
C ARG A 465 -16.59 0.79 -2.24
N ASN A 466 -15.44 0.74 -2.90
CA ASN A 466 -14.94 -0.47 -3.48
C ASN A 466 -14.33 -1.37 -2.38
N PRO A 467 -14.83 -2.60 -2.15
CA PRO A 467 -14.31 -3.48 -1.10
C PRO A 467 -12.84 -3.87 -1.32
N ASP A 468 -12.40 -4.07 -2.56
CA ASP A 468 -10.99 -4.39 -2.85
C ASP A 468 -10.08 -3.18 -2.55
N LEU A 469 -10.57 -1.96 -2.81
CA LEU A 469 -9.87 -0.72 -2.42
C LEU A 469 -9.81 -0.57 -0.90
N TYR A 470 -10.91 -0.85 -0.20
CA TYR A 470 -10.96 -0.83 1.25
C TYR A 470 -10.01 -1.86 1.86
N ASN A 471 -9.98 -3.09 1.34
CA ASN A 471 -9.08 -4.15 1.78
C ASN A 471 -7.61 -3.81 1.50
N ALA A 472 -7.30 -3.21 0.34
CA ALA A 472 -5.96 -2.72 0.03
C ALA A 472 -5.51 -1.62 1.02
N MET A 473 -6.41 -0.69 1.36
CA MET A 473 -6.20 0.33 2.41
C MET A 473 -6.09 -0.29 3.80
N LEU A 474 -6.75 -1.41 4.05
CA LEU A 474 -6.60 -2.12 5.31
C LEU A 474 -5.42 -3.08 5.32
N SER A 475 -4.56 -3.13 4.31
CA SER A 475 -3.40 -4.06 4.23
C SER A 475 -3.72 -5.45 4.82
N LEU A 476 -4.95 -5.94 4.66
CA LEU A 476 -5.43 -7.08 5.44
C LEU A 476 -4.74 -8.32 4.89
N ASP A 477 -3.64 -8.69 5.53
CA ASP A 477 -3.13 -10.05 5.53
C ASP A 477 -3.93 -10.80 6.61
N ASP A 478 -5.22 -11.02 6.38
CA ASP A 478 -5.98 -11.95 7.20
C ASP A 478 -5.98 -13.31 6.53
N GLU A 479 -5.22 -14.24 7.11
CA GLU A 479 -5.58 -15.64 7.07
C GLU A 479 -5.05 -16.36 8.32
N SER A 480 -5.99 -16.93 9.07
CA SER A 480 -5.74 -17.86 10.17
C SER A 480 -4.95 -19.05 9.63
N THR A 481 -3.72 -19.22 10.12
CA THR A 481 -2.84 -20.30 9.66
C THR A 481 -3.22 -21.63 10.28
N ASN A 482 -3.73 -22.56 9.47
CA ASN A 482 -3.80 -23.99 9.81
C ASN A 482 -2.38 -24.54 10.05
N SER A 483 -2.22 -25.47 11.01
CA SER A 483 -0.91 -26.01 11.41
C SER A 483 -0.12 -26.68 10.26
N LEU A 484 -0.80 -27.29 9.29
CA LEU A 484 -0.17 -27.88 8.10
C LEU A 484 0.53 -26.82 7.22
N LEU A 485 -0.07 -25.63 7.07
CA LEU A 485 0.53 -24.53 6.31
C LEU A 485 1.79 -23.97 6.97
N ARG A 486 1.88 -24.06 8.32
CA ARG A 486 3.11 -23.68 9.05
C ARG A 486 4.25 -24.67 8.80
N PHE A 487 3.96 -25.97 8.76
CA PHE A 487 4.94 -27.01 8.45
C PHE A 487 5.49 -26.87 7.01
N LEU A 488 4.60 -26.76 6.02
CA LEU A 488 5.01 -26.52 4.62
C LEU A 488 5.75 -25.18 4.48
N GLY A 489 5.34 -24.16 5.25
CA GLY A 489 6.03 -22.89 5.43
C GLY A 489 7.51 -23.03 5.82
N GLY A 490 7.78 -23.86 6.83
CA GLY A 490 9.13 -24.15 7.30
C GLY A 490 10.00 -24.85 6.25
N ALA A 491 9.45 -25.88 5.59
CA ALA A 491 10.15 -26.63 4.55
C ALA A 491 10.50 -25.75 3.33
N ALA A 492 9.54 -24.99 2.80
CA ALA A 492 9.78 -24.06 1.70
C ALA A 492 10.71 -22.90 2.09
N GLY A 493 10.68 -22.46 3.35
CA GLY A 493 11.64 -21.51 3.91
C GLY A 493 13.07 -22.04 3.92
N MET A 494 13.25 -23.30 4.33
CA MET A 494 14.54 -23.98 4.33
C MET A 494 15.07 -24.21 2.90
N LEU A 495 14.21 -24.66 1.97
CA LEU A 495 14.57 -24.84 0.56
C LEU A 495 15.04 -23.52 -0.08
N ARG A 496 14.30 -22.42 0.14
CA ARG A 496 14.70 -21.10 -0.35
C ARG A 496 16.03 -20.67 0.24
N ALA A 497 16.20 -20.78 1.56
CA ALA A 497 17.45 -20.42 2.22
C ALA A 497 18.63 -21.26 1.69
N GLY A 498 18.44 -22.57 1.53
CA GLY A 498 19.48 -23.47 1.00
C GLY A 498 19.86 -23.16 -0.44
N ALA A 499 18.89 -22.79 -1.28
CA ALA A 499 19.13 -22.47 -2.69
C ALA A 499 19.75 -21.08 -2.90
N THR A 500 19.39 -20.07 -2.09
CA THR A 500 19.83 -18.69 -2.31
C THR A 500 21.07 -18.28 -1.52
N LEU A 501 21.44 -19.03 -0.48
CA LEU A 501 22.58 -18.72 0.38
C LEU A 501 23.82 -19.54 0.01
N THR A 502 24.03 -19.77 -1.29
CA THR A 502 25.28 -20.33 -1.81
C THR A 502 26.10 -19.23 -2.48
N PRO A 503 27.45 -19.27 -2.37
CA PRO A 503 28.30 -18.27 -3.02
C PRO A 503 28.04 -18.17 -4.53
N GLU A 504 27.88 -19.32 -5.17
CA GLU A 504 27.61 -19.44 -6.61
C GLU A 504 26.28 -18.80 -6.99
N PHE A 505 25.21 -18.99 -6.20
CA PHE A 505 23.93 -18.34 -6.43
C PHE A 505 24.02 -16.82 -6.27
N ILE A 506 24.68 -16.32 -5.23
CA ILE A 506 24.80 -14.89 -4.95
C ILE A 506 25.49 -14.16 -6.10
N ILE A 507 26.64 -14.69 -6.56
CA ILE A 507 27.38 -14.10 -7.68
C ILE A 507 26.52 -14.17 -8.95
N ARG A 508 25.92 -15.32 -9.23
CA ARG A 508 25.09 -15.46 -10.43
C ARG A 508 23.89 -14.53 -10.41
N ASN A 509 23.26 -14.37 -9.25
CA ASN A 509 22.10 -13.50 -9.11
C ASN A 509 22.50 -12.02 -9.24
N ALA A 510 23.66 -11.62 -8.72
CA ALA A 510 24.19 -10.27 -8.93
C ALA A 510 24.29 -9.88 -10.42
N PHE A 511 24.91 -10.75 -11.22
CA PHE A 511 24.99 -10.55 -12.67
C PHE A 511 23.62 -10.55 -13.33
N ARG A 512 22.76 -11.50 -12.95
CA ARG A 512 21.38 -11.57 -13.46
C ARG A 512 20.61 -10.28 -13.20
N ASP A 513 20.72 -9.74 -11.98
CA ASP A 513 20.04 -8.55 -11.52
C ASP A 513 20.51 -7.32 -12.28
N VAL A 514 21.82 -7.21 -12.58
CA VAL A 514 22.37 -6.12 -13.40
C VAL A 514 21.80 -6.16 -14.82
N VAL A 515 21.82 -7.32 -15.49
CA VAL A 515 21.27 -7.45 -16.85
C VAL A 515 19.76 -7.20 -16.86
N SER A 516 19.03 -7.79 -15.90
CA SER A 516 17.60 -7.55 -15.71
C SER A 516 17.30 -6.07 -15.48
N ALA A 517 18.11 -5.37 -14.67
CA ALA A 517 17.95 -3.94 -14.42
C ALA A 517 18.19 -3.09 -15.65
N ILE A 518 19.16 -3.45 -16.50
CA ILE A 518 19.40 -2.73 -17.76
C ILE A 518 18.16 -2.82 -18.65
N VAL A 519 17.56 -4.00 -18.80
CA VAL A 519 16.39 -4.26 -19.66
C VAL A 519 15.11 -3.63 -19.06
N ASN A 520 14.87 -3.84 -17.77
CA ASN A 520 13.61 -3.48 -17.10
C ASN A 520 13.52 -2.01 -16.63
N SER A 521 14.63 -1.27 -16.61
CA SER A 521 14.66 0.15 -16.21
C SER A 521 14.39 1.09 -17.40
N THR A 522 13.26 0.93 -18.09
CA THR A 522 12.99 1.64 -19.35
C THR A 522 12.69 3.13 -19.16
N LYS A 523 12.07 3.51 -18.03
CA LYS A 523 11.73 4.92 -17.74
C LYS A 523 12.94 5.83 -17.53
N TYR A 524 13.83 5.48 -16.59
CA TYR A 524 14.98 6.32 -16.22
C TYR A 524 16.33 5.76 -16.70
N GLY A 525 16.37 4.52 -17.16
CA GLY A 525 17.57 3.83 -17.61
C GLY A 525 18.42 3.29 -16.45
N PHE A 526 19.21 2.28 -16.75
CA PHE A 526 20.26 1.72 -15.89
C PHE A 526 21.41 1.21 -16.77
N ASN A 527 22.65 1.32 -16.30
CA ASN A 527 23.84 0.77 -16.95
C ASN A 527 24.79 0.14 -15.91
N PRO A 528 25.79 -0.66 -16.31
CA PRO A 528 26.72 -1.31 -15.37
C PRO A 528 27.50 -0.34 -14.47
N ILE A 529 27.80 0.88 -14.93
CA ILE A 529 28.51 1.89 -14.13
C ILE A 529 27.64 2.34 -12.93
N ASP A 530 26.32 2.39 -13.13
CA ASP A 530 25.36 2.72 -12.07
C ASP A 530 25.38 1.67 -10.94
N PHE A 531 25.65 0.39 -11.24
CA PHE A 531 25.86 -0.66 -10.24
C PHE A 531 27.08 -0.36 -9.37
N PHE A 532 28.24 -0.06 -9.96
CA PHE A 532 29.47 0.23 -9.21
C PHE A 532 29.36 1.52 -8.37
N LYS A 533 28.69 2.55 -8.90
CA LYS A 533 28.34 3.75 -8.12
C LYS A 533 27.44 3.38 -6.94
N GLY A 534 26.42 2.56 -7.18
CA GLY A 534 25.55 2.02 -6.14
C GLY A 534 26.31 1.25 -5.05
N LEU A 535 27.23 0.38 -5.45
CA LEU A 535 28.11 -0.37 -4.55
C LEU A 535 28.96 0.57 -3.69
N GLY A 536 29.58 1.60 -4.29
CA GLY A 536 30.31 2.62 -3.55
C GLY A 536 29.45 3.33 -2.51
N HIS A 537 28.20 3.67 -2.85
CA HIS A 537 27.26 4.28 -1.92
C HIS A 537 26.83 3.33 -0.78
N VAL A 538 26.64 2.03 -1.07
CA VAL A 538 26.26 1.00 -0.08
C VAL A 538 27.41 0.67 0.87
N VAL A 539 28.63 0.49 0.35
CA VAL A 539 29.83 0.19 1.15
C VAL A 539 30.24 1.42 1.97
N GLY A 540 30.30 2.58 1.33
CA GLY A 540 30.64 3.85 1.98
C GLY A 540 29.52 4.39 2.87
N LYS A 541 28.30 3.84 2.78
CA LYS A 541 27.12 4.25 3.56
C LYS A 541 26.88 5.77 3.48
N THR A 542 27.00 6.30 2.26
CA THR A 542 26.94 7.73 1.91
C THR A 542 25.52 8.33 2.03
N ASP A 543 25.38 9.65 1.85
CA ASP A 543 24.08 10.36 1.88
C ASP A 543 23.04 9.77 0.92
N ILE A 544 23.43 9.30 -0.27
CA ILE A 544 22.54 8.67 -1.24
C ILE A 544 21.97 7.36 -0.70
N TYR A 545 22.80 6.56 -0.03
CA TYR A 545 22.34 5.32 0.62
C TYR A 545 21.37 5.66 1.75
N GLU A 546 21.67 6.68 2.54
CA GLU A 546 20.81 7.13 3.64
C GLU A 546 19.46 7.65 3.14
N LYS A 547 19.44 8.45 2.07
CA LYS A 547 18.21 8.89 1.37
C LYS A 547 17.41 7.71 0.82
N PHE A 548 18.07 6.71 0.24
CA PHE A 548 17.40 5.50 -0.26
C PHE A 548 16.72 4.69 0.85
N VAL A 549 17.38 4.49 1.98
CA VAL A 549 16.80 3.74 3.11
C VAL A 549 15.71 4.57 3.81
N ASN A 550 15.96 5.86 4.06
CA ASN A 550 14.99 6.75 4.71
C ASN A 550 13.71 6.94 3.89
N SER A 551 13.82 6.93 2.56
CA SER A 551 12.67 7.02 1.67
C SER A 551 11.83 5.75 1.60
N GLY A 552 12.22 4.65 2.27
CA GLY A 552 11.50 3.37 2.22
C GLY A 552 11.77 2.56 0.94
N GLY A 553 12.80 2.94 0.17
CA GLY A 553 13.27 2.19 -0.99
C GLY A 553 13.92 0.86 -0.60
N ALA A 554 14.59 0.82 0.56
CA ALA A 554 15.10 -0.42 1.13
C ALA A 554 13.97 -1.33 1.63
N MET A 555 14.17 -2.64 1.47
CA MET A 555 13.26 -3.67 1.97
C MET A 555 14.07 -4.64 2.82
N GLY A 556 13.44 -5.26 3.81
CA GLY A 556 13.95 -6.53 4.33
C GLY A 556 13.77 -7.55 3.23
N THR A 557 14.80 -7.77 2.41
CA THR A 557 14.68 -8.40 1.08
C THR A 557 14.42 -9.90 1.09
N MET A 558 14.19 -10.49 2.27
CA MET A 558 13.82 -11.89 2.41
C MET A 558 12.75 -12.01 3.50
N MET A 559 11.51 -12.27 3.08
CA MET A 559 10.38 -12.52 3.98
C MET A 559 10.79 -13.43 5.15
N SER A 560 10.73 -12.88 6.37
CA SER A 560 10.47 -13.61 7.63
C SER A 560 11.21 -14.95 7.82
N LEU A 561 12.52 -15.01 7.57
CA LEU A 561 13.37 -15.87 8.39
C LEU A 561 13.63 -15.13 9.71
N ASP A 562 12.60 -15.05 10.56
CA ASP A 562 12.64 -14.69 11.98
C ASP A 562 13.45 -13.42 12.37
N ARG A 563 13.55 -12.45 11.45
CA ARG A 563 14.35 -11.23 11.61
C ARG A 563 13.45 -10.07 12.02
N ASP A 564 13.26 -9.90 13.32
CA ASP A 564 12.63 -8.69 13.86
C ASP A 564 13.60 -7.51 13.69
N ALA A 565 13.33 -6.60 12.74
CA ALA A 565 14.13 -5.38 12.56
C ALA A 565 14.27 -4.56 13.86
N SER A 566 13.29 -4.66 14.75
CA SER A 566 13.35 -4.11 16.11
C SER A 566 14.37 -4.82 17.00
N ARG A 567 14.49 -6.16 16.94
CA ARG A 567 15.54 -6.93 17.66
C ARG A 567 16.93 -6.52 17.18
N GLU A 568 17.11 -6.31 15.88
CA GLU A 568 18.40 -5.84 15.35
C GLU A 568 18.70 -4.40 15.72
N ALA A 569 17.70 -3.53 15.69
CA ALA A 569 17.83 -2.16 16.17
C ALA A 569 18.26 -2.15 17.65
N MET A 570 17.65 -2.99 18.50
CA MET A 570 18.06 -3.16 19.91
C MET A 570 19.53 -3.60 20.04
N GLN A 571 19.94 -4.67 19.33
CA GLN A 571 21.33 -5.18 19.36
C GLN A 571 22.36 -4.19 18.80
N ALA A 572 21.95 -3.33 17.86
CA ALA A 572 22.84 -2.33 17.28
C ALA A 572 23.02 -1.10 18.19
N VAL A 573 22.04 -0.80 19.05
CA VAL A 573 22.17 0.26 20.07
C VAL A 573 23.05 -0.22 21.22
N PHE A 574 22.92 -1.48 21.63
CA PHE A 574 23.68 -2.05 22.73
C PHE A 574 24.43 -3.30 22.27
N ARG A 575 25.76 -3.23 22.23
CA ARG A 575 26.62 -4.38 21.89
C ARG A 575 26.36 -5.60 22.80
N GLN A 576 25.89 -5.36 24.03
CA GLN A 576 25.41 -6.34 24.99
C GLN A 576 24.06 -5.92 25.59
N SER A 577 22.94 -6.20 24.92
CA SER A 577 21.63 -6.13 25.58
C SER A 577 20.57 -7.02 24.92
N TRP A 578 20.39 -8.18 25.57
CA TRP A 578 19.11 -8.81 25.95
C TRP A 578 19.37 -10.10 26.75
N ARG A 579 20.61 -10.64 26.76
CA ARG A 579 20.89 -12.03 27.14
C ARG A 579 22.28 -12.40 27.68
N ASP A 580 23.10 -11.49 28.17
CA ASP A 580 24.26 -11.95 28.96
C ASP A 580 23.83 -12.75 30.21
N LYS A 581 22.55 -12.67 30.59
CA LYS A 581 21.89 -13.52 31.59
C LYS A 581 21.20 -14.81 31.09
N ALA A 582 21.03 -15.05 29.78
CA ALA A 582 20.38 -16.29 29.31
C ALA A 582 21.29 -17.22 28.50
N ALA A 583 22.56 -16.85 28.31
CA ALA A 583 23.53 -17.63 27.54
C ALA A 583 24.58 -18.37 28.40
N THR A 584 24.45 -18.38 29.73
CA THR A 584 25.33 -19.14 30.63
C THR A 584 24.64 -20.30 31.34
N THR A 585 23.36 -20.57 31.08
CA THR A 585 22.69 -21.76 31.61
C THR A 585 22.28 -22.68 30.47
N VAL A 586 23.10 -23.71 30.24
CA VAL A 586 22.75 -24.87 29.40
C VAL A 586 21.58 -25.58 30.07
N THR A 587 20.36 -25.38 29.60
CA THR A 587 19.16 -26.02 30.17
C THR A 587 18.64 -27.20 29.35
N SER A 588 19.29 -27.58 28.23
CA SER A 588 18.96 -28.82 27.54
C SER A 588 20.14 -29.48 26.80
N PRO A 589 20.19 -30.84 26.73
CA PRO A 589 21.17 -31.58 25.93
C PRO A 589 21.14 -31.25 24.44
N ALA A 590 19.98 -30.81 23.91
CA ALA A 590 19.82 -30.43 22.51
C ALA A 590 20.56 -29.12 22.15
N GLU A 591 20.67 -28.17 23.08
CA GLU A 591 21.46 -26.95 22.86
C GLU A 591 22.97 -27.21 22.92
N LEU A 592 23.40 -28.17 23.75
CA LEU A 592 24.80 -28.60 23.82
C LEU A 592 25.23 -29.30 22.51
N ALA A 593 24.35 -30.14 21.93
CA ALA A 593 24.57 -30.76 20.62
C ALA A 593 24.61 -29.72 19.47
N LYS A 594 23.80 -28.66 19.54
CA LYS A 594 23.87 -27.52 18.61
C LYS A 594 25.18 -26.74 18.73
N LEU A 595 25.72 -26.59 19.95
CA LEU A 595 26.97 -25.89 20.20
C LEU A 595 28.18 -26.68 19.68
N LEU A 596 28.18 -28.01 19.86
CA LEU A 596 29.28 -28.91 19.48
C LEU A 596 29.32 -29.27 17.98
N SER A 597 28.24 -29.02 17.22
CA SER A 597 28.13 -29.39 15.79
C SER A 597 28.62 -28.33 14.78
N GLY A 598 29.45 -27.36 15.19
CA GLY A 598 29.99 -26.34 14.26
C GLY A 598 29.01 -25.22 13.89
N TYR A 599 27.88 -25.10 14.60
CA TYR A 599 26.82 -24.11 14.35
C TYR A 599 27.28 -22.65 14.32
N LYS A 600 28.30 -22.25 15.11
CA LYS A 600 28.85 -20.88 15.07
C LYS A 600 29.58 -20.57 13.76
N ALA A 601 30.35 -21.54 13.22
CA ALA A 601 31.02 -21.39 11.94
C ALA A 601 29.99 -21.34 10.79
N LEU A 602 28.98 -22.22 10.82
CA LEU A 602 27.87 -22.20 9.87
C LEU A 602 27.08 -20.88 9.93
N LYS A 603 26.83 -20.32 11.12
CA LYS A 603 26.15 -19.03 11.28
C LYS A 603 27.00 -17.86 10.77
N GLY A 604 28.32 -17.90 10.96
CA GLY A 604 29.27 -16.90 10.46
C GLY A 604 29.36 -16.91 8.93
N THR A 605 29.50 -18.08 8.31
CA THR A 605 29.56 -18.22 6.84
C THR A 605 28.23 -17.87 6.21
N VAL A 606 27.11 -18.34 6.76
CA VAL A 606 25.76 -17.94 6.31
C VAL A 606 25.54 -16.43 6.48
N GLY A 607 26.06 -15.82 7.55
CA GLY A 607 26.00 -14.38 7.76
C GLY A 607 26.78 -13.58 6.70
N LEU A 608 27.98 -14.02 6.35
CA LEU A 608 28.81 -13.44 5.29
C LEU A 608 28.15 -13.56 3.90
N LEU A 609 27.61 -14.74 3.58
CA LEU A 609 26.91 -14.97 2.33
C LEU A 609 25.64 -14.11 2.23
N ARG A 610 24.87 -13.99 3.32
CA ARG A 610 23.73 -13.08 3.40
C ARG A 610 24.14 -11.62 3.18
N ALA A 611 25.21 -11.16 3.83
CA ALA A 611 25.72 -9.81 3.66
C ALA A 611 26.14 -9.55 2.20
N GLY A 612 26.78 -10.51 1.53
CA GLY A 612 27.12 -10.43 0.11
C GLY A 612 25.90 -10.31 -0.81
N ALA A 613 24.86 -11.12 -0.56
CA ALA A 613 23.59 -11.03 -1.29
C ALA A 613 22.90 -9.67 -1.10
N GLU A 614 22.80 -9.21 0.15
CA GLU A 614 22.19 -7.91 0.49
C GLU A 614 22.96 -6.75 -0.15
N ILE A 615 24.30 -6.75 -0.09
CA ILE A 615 25.12 -5.71 -0.71
C ILE A 615 24.89 -5.66 -2.21
N SER A 616 24.88 -6.81 -2.89
CA SER A 616 24.65 -6.86 -4.34
C SER A 616 23.29 -6.28 -4.73
N GLU A 617 22.23 -6.73 -4.07
CA GLU A 617 20.86 -6.27 -4.36
C GLU A 617 20.70 -4.77 -4.06
N LEU A 618 21.21 -4.32 -2.92
CA LEU A 618 21.21 -2.91 -2.54
C LEU A 618 22.03 -2.07 -3.53
N SER A 619 23.13 -2.59 -4.09
CA SER A 619 23.96 -1.86 -5.04
C SER A 619 23.19 -1.53 -6.31
N THR A 620 22.48 -2.51 -6.89
CA THR A 620 21.63 -2.28 -8.05
C THR A 620 20.51 -1.28 -7.73
N LYS A 621 19.82 -1.45 -6.59
CA LYS A 621 18.72 -0.58 -6.17
C LYS A 621 19.17 0.85 -5.88
N VAL A 622 20.30 1.04 -5.20
CA VAL A 622 20.88 2.36 -4.92
C VAL A 622 21.39 3.01 -6.20
N GLY A 623 21.92 2.23 -7.15
CA GLY A 623 22.28 2.72 -8.49
C GLY A 623 21.06 3.28 -9.24
N VAL A 624 19.96 2.51 -9.28
CA VAL A 624 18.68 2.97 -9.87
C VAL A 624 18.13 4.18 -9.12
N PHE A 625 18.17 4.18 -7.78
CA PHE A 625 17.73 5.29 -6.94
C PHE A 625 18.50 6.57 -7.26
N ASN A 626 19.83 6.51 -7.25
CA ASN A 626 20.70 7.66 -7.55
C ASN A 626 20.41 8.21 -8.95
N LYS A 627 20.22 7.33 -9.93
CA LYS A 627 19.92 7.73 -11.31
C LYS A 627 18.55 8.37 -11.46
N ALA A 628 17.52 7.80 -10.84
CA ALA A 628 16.18 8.38 -10.82
C ALA A 628 16.19 9.74 -10.09
N LEU A 629 16.82 9.82 -8.91
CA LEU A 629 16.94 11.05 -8.14
C LEU A 629 17.63 12.18 -8.92
N ARG A 630 18.72 11.89 -9.63
CA ARG A 630 19.40 12.87 -10.50
C ARG A 630 18.53 13.37 -11.65
N LYS A 631 17.58 12.55 -12.13
CA LYS A 631 16.67 12.91 -13.23
C LYS A 631 15.41 13.63 -12.76
N THR A 632 14.90 13.30 -11.57
CA THR A 632 13.60 13.78 -11.10
C THR A 632 13.69 14.83 -10.01
N GLY A 633 14.77 14.83 -9.21
CA GLY A 633 14.85 15.56 -7.95
C GLY A 633 13.88 15.05 -6.87
N ASP A 634 13.13 13.97 -7.14
CA ASP A 634 12.06 13.45 -6.30
C ASP A 634 12.51 12.15 -5.63
N ILE A 635 12.70 12.21 -4.31
CA ILE A 635 13.19 11.11 -3.47
C ILE A 635 12.19 9.95 -3.45
N GLU A 636 10.90 10.21 -3.29
CA GLU A 636 9.87 9.17 -3.31
C GLU A 636 9.76 8.49 -4.67
N GLU A 637 9.86 9.23 -5.78
CA GLU A 637 9.88 8.64 -7.12
C GLU A 637 11.11 7.76 -7.33
N ALA A 638 12.28 8.23 -6.88
CA ALA A 638 13.51 7.45 -6.93
C ALA A 638 13.40 6.17 -6.09
N ALA A 639 12.83 6.27 -4.89
CA ALA A 639 12.60 5.13 -3.98
C ALA A 639 11.66 4.10 -4.58
N TYR A 640 10.52 4.56 -5.13
CA TYR A 640 9.58 3.70 -5.82
C TYR A 640 10.23 2.99 -7.02
N THR A 641 10.99 3.72 -7.84
CA THR A 641 11.65 3.17 -9.03
C THR A 641 12.65 2.07 -8.65
N ALA A 642 13.50 2.35 -7.67
CA ALA A 642 14.47 1.37 -7.17
C ALA A 642 13.79 0.15 -6.55
N LYS A 643 12.70 0.36 -5.82
CA LYS A 643 11.90 -0.72 -5.22
C LYS A 643 11.23 -1.58 -6.30
N ASP A 644 10.61 -0.98 -7.30
CA ASP A 644 9.84 -1.66 -8.35
C ASP A 644 10.71 -2.46 -9.32
N LEU A 645 12.04 -2.29 -9.29
CA LEU A 645 12.96 -3.10 -10.08
C LEU A 645 12.79 -4.60 -9.81
N MET A 646 12.78 -4.98 -8.52
CA MET A 646 12.46 -6.33 -8.04
C MET A 646 11.90 -6.21 -6.63
N ASP A 647 10.59 -6.42 -6.51
CA ASP A 647 9.89 -6.31 -5.24
C ASP A 647 9.17 -7.61 -4.86
N PHE A 648 9.82 -8.40 -4.01
CA PHE A 648 9.24 -9.63 -3.46
C PHE A 648 8.14 -9.39 -2.41
N ASN A 649 8.01 -8.16 -1.89
CA ASN A 649 6.87 -7.77 -1.05
C ASN A 649 5.66 -7.36 -1.89
N ARG A 650 5.79 -7.28 -3.22
CA ARG A 650 4.66 -7.22 -4.14
C ARG A 650 4.15 -8.64 -4.36
N ALA A 651 2.90 -8.87 -4.02
CA ALA A 651 2.21 -10.13 -4.22
C ALA A 651 0.72 -9.89 -4.08
N GLY A 652 -0.09 -10.62 -4.85
CA GLY A 652 -1.51 -10.67 -4.58
C GLY A 652 -1.82 -11.49 -3.32
N SER A 653 -2.98 -11.25 -2.72
CA SER A 653 -3.35 -11.87 -1.44
C SER A 653 -3.32 -13.40 -1.48
N ALA A 654 -3.76 -14.02 -2.58
CA ALA A 654 -3.73 -15.47 -2.73
C ALA A 654 -2.30 -16.01 -2.89
N ILE A 655 -1.46 -15.30 -3.65
CA ILE A 655 -0.06 -15.71 -3.87
C ILE A 655 0.78 -15.58 -2.61
N ARG A 656 0.50 -14.63 -1.71
CA ARG A 656 1.16 -14.55 -0.39
C ARG A 656 0.96 -15.83 0.42
N SER A 657 -0.24 -16.39 0.40
CA SER A 657 -0.56 -17.65 1.08
C SER A 657 0.14 -18.82 0.40
N ALA A 658 0.02 -18.94 -0.93
CA ALA A 658 0.64 -20.02 -1.70
C ALA A 658 2.19 -20.02 -1.65
N ASN A 659 2.81 -18.84 -1.65
CA ASN A 659 4.26 -18.67 -1.59
C ASN A 659 4.87 -19.13 -0.25
N ARG A 660 4.04 -19.36 0.78
CA ARG A 660 4.49 -20.05 2.00
C ARG A 660 4.82 -21.51 1.73
N SER A 661 4.09 -22.18 0.84
CA SER A 661 4.28 -23.61 0.55
C SER A 661 5.07 -23.87 -0.73
N ILE A 662 5.04 -22.95 -1.71
CA ILE A 662 5.71 -23.10 -3.00
C ILE A 662 6.90 -22.13 -3.05
N ALA A 663 8.12 -22.68 -3.00
CA ALA A 663 9.34 -21.89 -3.11
C ALA A 663 9.40 -21.13 -4.44
N PHE A 664 9.80 -19.86 -4.39
CA PHE A 664 10.02 -18.97 -5.55
C PHE A 664 8.79 -18.69 -6.44
N LEU A 665 7.58 -19.09 -6.03
CA LEU A 665 6.35 -18.81 -6.77
C LEU A 665 6.17 -17.31 -7.02
N ASN A 666 6.23 -16.50 -5.96
CA ASN A 666 6.06 -15.06 -6.11
C ASN A 666 7.22 -14.45 -6.92
N ALA A 667 8.46 -14.87 -6.69
CA ALA A 667 9.62 -14.35 -7.43
C ALA A 667 9.46 -14.53 -8.95
N SER A 668 9.00 -15.71 -9.39
CA SER A 668 8.77 -16.02 -10.81
C SER A 668 7.63 -15.17 -11.40
N LEU A 669 6.52 -15.01 -10.66
CA LEU A 669 5.40 -14.18 -11.09
C LEU A 669 5.77 -12.69 -11.17
N GLN A 670 6.54 -12.19 -10.19
CA GLN A 670 6.97 -10.79 -10.16
C GLN A 670 8.00 -10.47 -11.25
N GLY A 671 8.94 -11.38 -11.55
CA GLY A 671 9.91 -11.23 -12.64
C GLY A 671 9.23 -11.08 -14.00
N THR A 672 8.30 -12.00 -14.30
CA THR A 672 7.49 -11.97 -15.52
C THR A 672 6.62 -10.71 -15.61
N ASP A 673 5.89 -10.37 -14.54
CA ASP A 673 5.04 -9.17 -14.54
C ASP A 673 5.86 -7.88 -14.68
N LYS A 674 7.04 -7.78 -14.05
CA LYS A 674 7.92 -6.61 -14.21
C LYS A 674 8.39 -6.46 -15.65
N MET A 675 8.80 -7.55 -16.31
CA MET A 675 9.20 -7.53 -17.72
C MET A 675 8.06 -7.03 -18.61
N VAL A 676 6.85 -7.57 -18.45
CA VAL A 676 5.67 -7.13 -19.22
C VAL A 676 5.34 -5.66 -18.95
N ARG A 677 5.43 -5.20 -17.70
CA ARG A 677 5.22 -3.78 -17.36
C ARG A 677 6.30 -2.88 -17.96
N ALA A 678 7.56 -3.29 -17.95
CA ALA A 678 8.66 -2.52 -18.54
C ALA A 678 8.49 -2.38 -20.06
N PHE A 679 8.07 -3.45 -20.73
CA PHE A 679 7.71 -3.41 -22.15
C PHE A 679 6.54 -2.46 -22.41
N LYS A 680 5.44 -2.56 -21.65
CA LYS A 680 4.28 -1.65 -21.79
C LYS A 680 4.59 -0.19 -21.46
N GLU A 681 5.54 0.06 -20.55
CA GLU A 681 5.94 1.41 -20.16
C GLU A 681 6.70 2.13 -21.29
N ASN A 682 7.63 1.43 -21.96
CA ASN A 682 8.33 1.96 -23.13
C ASN A 682 8.84 0.81 -24.02
N PRO A 683 8.06 0.38 -25.03
CA PRO A 683 8.41 -0.76 -25.87
C PRO A 683 9.72 -0.56 -26.64
N ALA A 684 9.92 0.64 -27.19
CA ALA A 684 11.11 0.95 -27.98
C ALA A 684 12.38 0.88 -27.13
N SER A 685 12.39 1.53 -25.96
CA SER A 685 13.55 1.43 -25.06
C SER A 685 13.77 0.01 -24.57
N PHE A 686 12.70 -0.74 -24.26
CA PHE A 686 12.82 -2.13 -23.83
C PHE A 686 13.49 -2.98 -24.90
N LEU A 687 13.01 -2.92 -26.14
CA LEU A 687 13.52 -3.72 -27.26
C LEU A 687 14.97 -3.35 -27.60
N VAL A 688 15.33 -2.06 -27.63
CA VAL A 688 16.71 -1.64 -27.88
C VAL A 688 17.65 -2.18 -26.80
N ARG A 689 17.24 -2.12 -25.53
CA ARG A 689 18.02 -2.65 -24.40
C ARG A 689 18.15 -4.17 -24.48
N ALA A 690 17.04 -4.88 -24.66
CA ALA A 690 17.03 -6.33 -24.79
C ALA A 690 17.89 -6.79 -25.98
N PHE A 691 17.80 -6.12 -27.12
CA PHE A 691 18.62 -6.41 -28.29
C PHE A 691 20.11 -6.22 -27.98
N ALA A 692 20.49 -5.06 -27.44
CA ALA A 692 21.88 -4.74 -27.15
C ALA A 692 22.50 -5.62 -26.06
N THR A 693 21.73 -6.03 -25.05
CA THR A 693 22.27 -6.80 -23.90
C THR A 693 22.07 -8.30 -23.99
N LEU A 694 21.14 -8.79 -24.82
CA LEU A 694 20.81 -10.20 -24.89
C LEU A 694 21.00 -10.77 -26.30
N VAL A 695 20.40 -10.15 -27.31
CA VAL A 695 20.42 -10.67 -28.69
C VAL A 695 21.81 -10.56 -29.31
N LEU A 696 22.43 -9.37 -29.25
CA LEU A 696 23.78 -9.17 -29.82
C LEU A 696 24.84 -10.06 -29.15
N PRO A 697 24.92 -10.14 -27.80
CA PRO A 697 25.85 -11.08 -27.17
C PRO A 697 25.54 -12.54 -27.48
N ALA A 698 24.26 -12.94 -27.53
CA ALA A 698 23.88 -14.31 -27.89
C ALA A 698 24.40 -14.68 -29.29
N ALA A 699 24.11 -13.85 -30.29
CA ALA A 699 24.55 -14.08 -31.67
C ALA A 699 26.08 -14.03 -31.80
N GLY A 700 26.72 -13.05 -31.16
CA GLY A 700 28.17 -12.93 -31.16
C GLY A 700 28.88 -14.12 -30.51
N LEU A 701 28.37 -14.60 -29.37
CA LEU A 701 28.92 -15.77 -28.68
C LEU A 701 28.63 -17.08 -29.40
N TYR A 702 27.47 -17.19 -30.05
CA TYR A 702 27.16 -18.31 -30.95
C TYR A 702 28.24 -18.43 -32.03
N TYR A 703 28.49 -17.33 -32.75
CA TYR A 703 29.51 -17.29 -33.81
C TYR A 703 30.94 -17.45 -33.26
N TRP A 704 31.25 -16.86 -32.11
CA TRP A 704 32.55 -17.01 -31.44
C TRP A 704 32.87 -18.47 -31.14
N ASN A 705 31.95 -19.18 -30.50
CA ASN A 705 32.16 -20.59 -30.15
C ASN A 705 32.26 -21.48 -31.40
N ARG A 706 31.59 -21.11 -32.50
CA ARG A 706 31.68 -21.85 -33.77
C ARG A 706 32.99 -21.59 -34.50
N THR A 707 33.51 -20.37 -34.50
CA THR A 707 34.68 -19.98 -35.29
C THR A 707 36.02 -20.08 -34.57
N GLN A 708 36.05 -19.94 -33.25
CA GLN A 708 37.30 -19.86 -32.49
C GLN A 708 37.69 -21.17 -31.79
N LEU A 709 36.74 -22.08 -31.57
CA LEU A 709 37.00 -23.36 -30.92
C LEU A 709 37.46 -24.40 -31.93
N SER A 710 38.40 -25.26 -31.50
CA SER A 710 38.76 -26.46 -32.26
C SER A 710 37.57 -27.43 -32.36
N ASP A 711 37.64 -28.43 -33.25
CA ASP A 711 36.55 -29.39 -33.40
C ASP A 711 36.31 -30.21 -32.12
N GLU A 712 37.37 -30.53 -31.36
CA GLU A 712 37.27 -31.21 -30.06
C GLU A 712 36.62 -30.32 -28.98
N GLU A 713 36.99 -29.04 -28.95
CA GLU A 713 36.39 -28.05 -28.04
C GLU A 713 34.93 -27.78 -28.40
N ARG A 714 34.59 -27.76 -29.69
CA ARG A 714 33.21 -27.61 -30.17
C ARG A 714 32.36 -28.83 -29.81
N ALA A 715 32.89 -30.04 -29.95
CA ALA A 715 32.21 -31.25 -29.46
C ALA A 715 31.96 -31.19 -27.95
N THR A 716 32.91 -30.65 -27.18
CA THR A 716 32.75 -30.44 -25.73
C THR A 716 31.67 -29.40 -25.42
N PHE A 717 31.62 -28.29 -26.17
CA PHE A 717 30.56 -27.30 -26.09
C PHE A 717 29.18 -27.93 -26.39
N GLU A 718 29.09 -28.78 -27.41
CA GLU A 718 27.82 -29.39 -27.78
C GLU A 718 27.29 -30.36 -26.73
N ASN A 719 28.18 -31.04 -26.00
CA ASN A 719 27.84 -31.93 -24.89
C ASN A 719 27.41 -31.19 -23.60
N ILE A 720 27.50 -29.86 -23.54
CA ILE A 720 27.03 -29.11 -22.38
C ILE A 720 25.50 -29.30 -22.24
N PRO A 721 25.00 -29.68 -21.04
CA PRO A 721 23.57 -29.87 -20.83
C PRO A 721 22.73 -28.69 -21.29
N GLN A 722 21.61 -28.97 -21.97
CA GLN A 722 20.77 -27.92 -22.57
C GLN A 722 20.28 -26.90 -21.53
N ASN A 723 19.99 -27.34 -20.29
CA ASN A 723 19.59 -26.42 -19.23
C ASN A 723 20.70 -25.40 -18.89
N GLN A 724 21.98 -25.74 -19.05
CA GLN A 724 23.09 -24.80 -18.89
C GLN A 724 23.18 -23.85 -20.08
N LYS A 725 23.05 -24.36 -21.32
CA LYS A 725 22.99 -23.51 -22.52
C LYS A 725 21.82 -22.51 -22.44
N ASP A 726 20.66 -22.94 -21.95
CA ASP A 726 19.46 -22.09 -21.83
C ASP A 726 19.59 -21.01 -20.73
N ASN A 727 20.30 -21.29 -19.63
CA ASN A 727 20.41 -20.39 -18.47
C ASN A 727 21.67 -19.52 -18.46
N PHE A 728 22.65 -19.81 -19.32
CA PHE A 728 23.94 -19.12 -19.34
C PHE A 728 24.35 -18.75 -20.77
N PHE A 729 24.96 -17.58 -20.92
CA PHE A 729 25.86 -17.33 -22.04
C PHE A 729 27.13 -18.13 -21.79
N ILE A 730 27.47 -19.00 -22.72
CA ILE A 730 28.64 -19.86 -22.64
C ILE A 730 29.70 -19.30 -23.58
N ILE A 731 30.89 -19.06 -23.05
CA ILE A 731 32.04 -18.56 -23.80
C ILE A 731 33.13 -19.63 -23.70
N GLY A 732 33.47 -20.26 -24.82
CA GLY A 732 34.63 -21.13 -24.89
C GLY A 732 35.91 -20.29 -24.92
N ILE A 733 36.88 -20.67 -24.10
CA ILE A 733 38.23 -20.10 -24.11
C ILE A 733 39.06 -20.95 -25.08
N PRO A 734 39.51 -20.39 -26.21
CA PRO A 734 40.24 -21.17 -27.20
C PRO A 734 41.52 -21.77 -26.63
N ARG A 735 41.83 -23.01 -26.99
CA ARG A 735 43.06 -23.75 -26.64
C ARG A 735 43.18 -24.12 -25.16
N THR A 736 42.10 -24.05 -24.40
CA THR A 736 42.10 -24.47 -22.98
C THR A 736 41.07 -25.55 -22.70
N GLY A 737 40.11 -25.79 -23.59
CA GLY A 737 38.96 -26.65 -23.33
C GLY A 737 38.02 -26.16 -22.22
N GLU A 738 38.20 -24.92 -21.72
CA GLU A 738 37.40 -24.37 -20.63
C GLU A 738 36.27 -23.45 -21.11
N PHE A 739 35.18 -23.40 -20.33
CA PHE A 739 33.98 -22.63 -20.65
C PHE A 739 33.57 -21.69 -19.51
N VAL A 740 33.53 -20.39 -19.81
CA VAL A 740 32.99 -19.36 -18.91
C VAL A 740 31.47 -19.33 -19.07
N ARG A 741 30.76 -19.26 -17.94
CA ARG A 741 29.29 -19.24 -17.88
C ARG A 741 28.81 -17.94 -17.25
N ILE A 742 28.18 -17.09 -18.04
CA ILE A 742 27.56 -15.84 -17.56
C ILE A 742 26.06 -16.03 -17.49
N PRO A 743 25.41 -15.86 -16.32
CA PRO A 743 23.99 -16.15 -16.17
C PRO A 743 23.11 -15.19 -16.98
N LYS A 744 22.13 -15.74 -17.68
CA LYS A 744 21.07 -14.99 -18.36
C LYS A 744 19.97 -14.59 -17.36
N PRO A 745 19.27 -13.46 -17.56
CA PRO A 745 17.99 -13.17 -16.88
C PRO A 745 16.96 -14.24 -17.21
N PHE A 746 16.16 -14.66 -16.24
CA PHE A 746 15.25 -15.81 -16.41
C PHE A 746 14.29 -15.61 -17.58
N GLU A 747 13.44 -14.58 -17.51
CA GLU A 747 12.37 -14.37 -18.49
C GLU A 747 12.91 -13.78 -19.79
N ALA A 748 13.63 -12.67 -19.71
CA ALA A 748 14.15 -11.98 -20.89
C ALA A 748 15.24 -12.81 -21.59
N GLY A 749 16.07 -13.54 -20.85
CA GLY A 749 17.12 -14.38 -21.42
C GLY A 749 16.55 -15.52 -22.24
N MET A 750 15.51 -16.18 -21.72
CA MET A 750 14.81 -17.23 -22.47
C MET A 750 14.18 -16.68 -23.77
N LEU A 751 13.52 -15.52 -23.68
CA LEU A 751 12.81 -14.91 -24.82
C LEU A 751 13.71 -14.29 -25.89
N PHE A 752 14.88 -13.78 -25.52
CA PHE A 752 15.74 -13.03 -26.44
C PHE A 752 17.10 -13.70 -26.68
N ALA A 753 17.80 -14.15 -25.65
CA ALA A 753 19.13 -14.75 -25.84
C ALA A 753 19.02 -16.19 -26.34
N THR A 754 18.33 -17.04 -25.59
CA THR A 754 18.23 -18.48 -25.88
C THR A 754 17.41 -18.75 -27.14
N SER A 755 16.36 -17.96 -27.41
CA SER A 755 15.64 -18.02 -28.68
C SER A 755 16.52 -17.66 -29.89
N THR A 756 17.41 -16.67 -29.75
CA THR A 756 18.39 -16.32 -30.79
C THR A 756 19.37 -17.45 -31.02
N GLU A 757 19.96 -18.01 -29.96
CA GLU A 757 20.89 -19.15 -30.08
C GLU A 757 20.21 -20.36 -30.76
N ARG A 758 18.98 -20.67 -30.38
CA ARG A 758 18.21 -21.77 -30.99
C ARG A 758 17.83 -21.48 -32.45
N PHE A 759 17.48 -20.23 -32.76
CA PHE A 759 17.19 -19.83 -34.13
C PHE A 759 18.43 -19.92 -35.02
N LEU A 760 19.59 -19.47 -34.53
CA LEU A 760 20.86 -19.59 -35.23
C LEU A 760 21.28 -21.06 -35.44
N GLY A 761 21.10 -21.91 -34.43
CA GLY A 761 21.29 -23.37 -34.55
C GLY A 761 20.35 -24.02 -35.55
N TRP A 762 19.07 -23.65 -35.52
CA TRP A 762 18.11 -24.11 -36.51
C TRP A 762 18.48 -23.68 -37.93
N LEU A 763 18.92 -22.44 -38.12
CA LEU A 763 19.41 -21.95 -39.41
C LEU A 763 20.62 -22.75 -39.89
N GLU A 764 21.58 -23.05 -39.02
CA GLU A 764 22.78 -23.81 -39.40
C GLU A 764 22.44 -25.26 -39.81
N GLU A 765 21.46 -25.87 -39.14
CA GLU A 765 21.00 -27.23 -39.46
C GLU A 765 20.15 -27.29 -40.75
N ASN A 766 19.40 -26.24 -41.08
CA ASN A 766 18.39 -26.26 -42.15
C ASN A 766 18.75 -25.40 -43.37
N ASP A 767 19.73 -24.52 -43.25
CA ASP A 767 20.25 -23.65 -44.33
C ASP A 767 21.78 -23.47 -44.20
N PRO A 768 22.57 -24.50 -44.55
CA PRO A 768 24.02 -24.46 -44.42
C PRO A 768 24.69 -23.40 -45.30
N GLU A 769 24.04 -23.02 -46.41
CA GLU A 769 24.54 -22.00 -47.35
C GLU A 769 24.57 -20.60 -46.70
N ALA A 770 23.72 -20.33 -45.71
CA ALA A 770 23.69 -19.07 -44.97
C ALA A 770 24.95 -18.82 -44.11
N TYR A 771 25.77 -19.83 -43.84
CA TYR A 771 26.99 -19.75 -43.02
C TYR A 771 28.30 -19.85 -43.81
N ASP A 772 28.23 -20.06 -45.13
CA ASP A 772 29.41 -20.12 -45.98
C ASP A 772 29.85 -18.69 -46.38
N LEU A 773 30.56 -18.01 -45.48
CA LEU A 773 31.14 -16.67 -45.72
C LEU A 773 32.32 -16.66 -46.71
N ARG A 774 32.48 -17.73 -47.51
CA ARG A 774 33.38 -17.79 -48.67
C ARG A 774 32.58 -17.63 -49.96
N GLN A 775 32.02 -16.44 -50.17
CA GLN A 775 31.82 -15.86 -51.50
C GLN A 775 32.41 -14.45 -51.53
#